data_AF-A0A6A6MIN9-F1
#
_entry.id   AF-A0A6A6MIN9-F1
#
_cell.length_a   1.000
_cell.length_b   1.000
_cell.length_c   1.000
_cell.angle_alpha   90.00
_cell.angle_beta   90.00
_cell.angle_gamma   90.00
#
_symmetry.space_group_name_H-M   'P 1'
#
loop_
_entity.id
_entity.type
_entity.pdbx_description
1 polymer ?
#
loop_
_entity_poly.entity_id
_entity_poly.type
_entity_poly.pdbx_seq_one_letter_code
_entity_poly.pdbx_strand_id
1 'polypeptide(L)'
;MSGGIQDVRVEDVTAINTESGVRIKTAPGRGGYVKDIFVRRMTMKTMKYVFWITGAYKTHVDNGYDPNALAQINNINYRDIVAENVNITASLDGFDKAPFTGICISNATVTLSETAKKILVIFSILILVGSLSLPIAESRNVQILKRKTTIDYPAISCRKHTAVLTEFGGVGDGKTLNTKAFQSAIANLSQHASDGGAQLIVPPGKWLTGSFNLTSHFTLFLQEGAVLLASQNEADFPIIDILPSYGREQNFSDGRYASLIIGMNLTDVVITGNNGTIDGQGAPWWEKYKKGLFKATRPFLIEILHTSQLQISNITLTNSPSWHVHPIYCSNVVIEGVTILAPVEVPNTDGINPDSCTNVRIEDVYIVSGDDCIAIKSGWDQYGIKYGMPTNTRHKKANCISPDSATIALGSEMSGGIQDVRAEDITAINTQSAVRIKTAPGRGGYIKDIFVRRMTLKTMKDIVAENVNITGSLSGFEKDPFTGFCISNATITLSETAKKILDILSILILVGCVSLPIAESRNVQILKKKTTINYPAISCRKHSAALTEFGGVGDGKNTEHRGFSICYCQSKPIWFRWWSTAYCTTGEMVKEALTSLGISPFSYKRVLFFSLLRFSFNRSITLLWREQNFPDGRFASLILGMNLTYVVITGNNDMIDGQVAPWWDKIKKGLLKATRPFLIELMYTNQLQISNITLTNSPSWHLHPIYCSNVVIQGVTILAPVEVPNTDGINPDSSTNIWIEDVYIVSGDDCIAVKSGWDEYGIKVGIPTQHLVIRRLTCISPHSATIALGSEMSGGIQDVRAEDITAINTESAVRIKTAPGRGGYIKDIFVRRMTLKTMKYVFWISGAYNSHPDNGYDPNALAVINNINYIDVVADNVTITGSLDGYAKDPFTGICIYNATITLSETAKKLQWNCTGIQGVSNKVTPEPCDLLPQKATDCSFPDNKLPIENVHLELVPFKKNFQ
;
A
#
# COMPACT_ATOMS: atom_id res chain seq x y z
N MET A 1 21.68 -14.99 35.08
CA MET A 1 21.04 -15.00 33.75
C MET A 1 21.82 -14.05 32.87
N SER A 2 22.55 -14.52 31.85
CA SER A 2 23.23 -13.62 30.92
C SER A 2 22.18 -12.94 30.04
N GLY A 3 21.93 -11.64 30.26
CA GLY A 3 21.03 -10.84 29.41
C GLY A 3 21.53 -10.75 27.97
N GLY A 4 20.63 -10.41 27.04
CA GLY A 4 20.93 -10.30 25.61
C GLY A 4 20.08 -9.23 24.92
N ILE A 5 20.42 -8.93 23.67
CA ILE A 5 19.70 -7.98 22.80
C ILE A 5 18.89 -8.81 21.80
N GLN A 6 17.59 -8.57 21.71
CA GLN A 6 16.74 -9.21 20.69
C GLN A 6 15.65 -8.28 20.17
N ASP A 7 15.07 -8.61 19.02
CA ASP A 7 13.90 -7.96 18.42
C ASP A 7 14.09 -6.46 18.15
N VAL A 8 15.29 -6.07 17.71
CA VAL A 8 15.60 -4.66 17.41
C VAL A 8 15.32 -4.37 15.94
N ARG A 9 14.51 -3.35 15.68
CA ARG A 9 14.26 -2.86 14.31
C ARG A 9 14.83 -1.46 14.12
N VAL A 10 15.62 -1.27 13.09
CA VAL A 10 16.25 -0.01 12.68
C VAL A 10 15.78 0.28 11.27
N GLU A 11 14.90 1.27 11.09
CA GLU A 11 14.24 1.51 9.81
C GLU A 11 14.31 2.98 9.42
N ASP A 12 14.51 3.28 8.14
CA ASP A 12 14.50 4.66 7.60
C ASP A 12 15.55 5.60 8.21
N VAL A 13 16.71 5.06 8.56
CA VAL A 13 17.80 5.82 9.21
C VAL A 13 18.78 6.38 8.17
N THR A 14 19.20 7.63 8.33
CA THR A 14 20.35 8.18 7.60
C THR A 14 21.51 8.46 8.56
N ALA A 15 22.65 7.78 8.37
CA ALA A 15 23.87 7.96 9.16
C ALA A 15 24.95 8.66 8.33
N ILE A 16 25.42 9.84 8.79
CA ILE A 16 26.40 10.67 8.08
C ILE A 16 27.62 10.92 8.98
N ASN A 17 28.84 10.79 8.46
CA ASN A 17 30.10 11.06 9.18
C ASN A 17 30.28 10.23 10.46
N THR A 18 29.84 8.98 10.45
CA THR A 18 29.98 8.05 11.59
C THR A 18 31.02 6.96 11.29
N GLU A 19 31.52 6.26 12.32
CA GLU A 19 32.42 5.12 12.09
C GLU A 19 31.68 3.95 11.41
N SER A 20 30.39 3.76 11.73
CA SER A 20 29.53 2.73 11.16
C SER A 20 28.04 3.01 11.38
N GLY A 21 27.16 2.47 10.54
CA GLY A 21 25.70 2.55 10.70
C GLY A 21 25.17 1.76 11.92
N VAL A 22 25.05 0.44 11.81
CA VAL A 22 24.70 -0.44 12.94
C VAL A 22 25.90 -1.33 13.25
N ARG A 23 26.45 -1.20 14.45
CA ARG A 23 27.61 -1.96 14.94
C ARG A 23 27.21 -2.93 16.04
N ILE A 24 27.52 -4.21 15.84
CA ILE A 24 27.37 -5.24 16.86
C ILE A 24 28.77 -5.61 17.38
N LYS A 25 28.98 -5.56 18.70
CA LYS A 25 30.32 -5.76 19.29
C LYS A 25 30.25 -6.66 20.53
N THR A 26 31.16 -7.61 20.61
CA THR A 26 31.35 -8.52 21.75
C THR A 26 32.83 -8.91 21.89
N ALA A 27 33.17 -9.65 22.95
CA ALA A 27 34.51 -10.15 23.28
C ALA A 27 34.42 -11.49 24.03
N PRO A 28 35.45 -12.35 24.00
CA PRO A 28 35.46 -13.59 24.79
C PRO A 28 35.25 -13.28 26.28
N GLY A 29 34.32 -13.99 26.92
CA GLY A 29 33.98 -13.79 28.33
C GLY A 29 32.84 -12.84 28.65
N ARG A 30 32.15 -12.31 27.63
CA ARG A 30 30.94 -11.50 27.84
C ARG A 30 29.63 -12.31 27.85
N GLY A 31 29.61 -13.51 27.27
CA GLY A 31 28.41 -14.35 27.16
C GLY A 31 27.19 -13.66 26.53
N GLY A 32 25.98 -14.17 26.77
CA GLY A 32 24.72 -13.56 26.32
C GLY A 32 24.38 -13.84 24.85
N TYR A 33 23.41 -13.09 24.30
CA TYR A 33 22.98 -13.22 22.91
C TYR A 33 22.66 -11.88 22.23
N VAL A 34 22.80 -11.84 20.91
CA VAL A 34 22.26 -10.79 20.03
C VAL A 34 21.50 -11.47 18.90
N LYS A 35 20.18 -11.31 18.85
CA LYS A 35 19.36 -11.97 17.83
C LYS A 35 18.22 -11.15 17.28
N ASP A 36 17.68 -11.56 16.14
CA ASP A 36 16.45 -10.98 15.57
C ASP A 36 16.56 -9.45 15.36
N ILE A 37 17.70 -9.02 14.80
CA ILE A 37 17.97 -7.61 14.50
C ILE A 37 17.60 -7.34 13.05
N PHE A 38 16.76 -6.35 12.78
CA PHE A 38 16.32 -6.00 11.42
C PHE A 38 16.64 -4.54 11.12
N VAL A 39 17.50 -4.30 10.14
CA VAL A 39 17.89 -2.98 9.64
C VAL A 39 17.33 -2.83 8.23
N ARG A 40 16.41 -1.88 7.97
CA ARG A 40 15.88 -1.66 6.61
C ARG A 40 15.85 -0.20 6.17
N ARG A 41 16.02 0.06 4.87
CA ARG A 41 15.99 1.42 4.27
C ARG A 41 16.96 2.39 4.95
N MET A 42 18.20 1.95 5.15
CA MET A 42 19.22 2.76 5.82
C MET A 42 20.15 3.42 4.81
N THR A 43 20.29 4.74 4.87
CA THR A 43 21.25 5.51 4.06
C THR A 43 22.49 5.82 4.90
N MET A 44 23.67 5.67 4.34
CA MET A 44 24.96 5.79 5.01
C MET A 44 25.89 6.67 4.17
N LYS A 45 26.39 7.78 4.68
CA LYS A 45 27.24 8.71 3.91
C LYS A 45 28.52 9.03 4.66
N THR A 46 29.66 8.83 4.02
CA THR A 46 30.99 9.13 4.58
C THR A 46 31.24 8.38 5.89
N MET A 47 31.60 7.10 5.80
CA MET A 47 31.85 6.27 6.98
C MET A 47 32.93 5.21 6.79
N LYS A 48 33.43 4.69 7.90
CA LYS A 48 34.52 3.71 7.89
C LYS A 48 34.03 2.30 7.58
N TYR A 49 32.97 1.81 8.23
CA TYR A 49 32.41 0.47 8.05
C TYR A 49 30.90 0.49 7.76
N VAL A 50 30.43 -0.17 6.69
CA VAL A 50 28.99 -0.29 6.40
C VAL A 50 28.35 -1.40 7.25
N PHE A 51 28.91 -2.60 7.21
CA PHE A 51 28.49 -3.73 8.05
C PHE A 51 29.59 -4.08 9.05
N TRP A 52 29.33 -3.90 10.36
CA TRP A 52 30.34 -4.16 11.38
C TRP A 52 29.83 -5.02 12.53
N ILE A 53 30.31 -6.26 12.57
CA ILE A 53 30.06 -7.22 13.64
C ILE A 53 31.41 -7.77 14.10
N THR A 54 31.78 -7.55 15.36
CA THR A 54 33.10 -7.96 15.87
C THR A 54 33.04 -8.65 17.22
N GLY A 55 33.71 -9.80 17.31
CA GLY A 55 33.95 -10.58 18.52
C GLY A 55 35.29 -10.28 19.19
N ALA A 56 36.10 -9.35 18.67
CA ALA A 56 37.44 -9.04 19.17
C ALA A 56 37.52 -7.64 19.81
N TYR A 57 36.45 -7.19 20.47
CA TYR A 57 36.41 -5.83 21.00
C TYR A 57 37.32 -5.67 22.23
N LYS A 58 38.48 -5.04 22.05
CA LYS A 58 39.54 -4.85 23.07
C LYS A 58 39.14 -3.86 24.17
N THR A 59 38.31 -4.28 25.12
CA THR A 59 38.14 -3.62 26.43
C THR A 59 37.72 -4.68 27.46
N HIS A 60 38.68 -5.17 28.26
CA HIS A 60 38.37 -5.90 29.49
C HIS A 60 38.88 -5.06 30.66
N VAL A 61 38.02 -4.80 31.64
CA VAL A 61 38.33 -3.98 32.82
C VAL A 61 38.47 -4.85 34.08
N ASP A 62 38.09 -6.13 34.05
CA ASP A 62 38.05 -6.96 35.27
C ASP A 62 38.81 -8.29 35.14
N ASN A 63 39.59 -8.62 36.17
CA ASN A 63 40.49 -9.77 36.25
C ASN A 63 39.80 -11.11 36.63
N GLY A 64 38.52 -11.30 36.27
CA GLY A 64 37.71 -12.43 36.74
C GLY A 64 36.73 -13.05 35.75
N TYR A 65 36.86 -12.81 34.43
CA TYR A 65 35.92 -13.34 33.45
C TYR A 65 36.28 -14.76 32.96
N ASP A 66 35.27 -15.58 32.65
CA ASP A 66 35.46 -16.88 32.00
C ASP A 66 35.73 -16.68 30.50
N PRO A 67 36.95 -16.94 29.98
CA PRO A 67 37.27 -16.72 28.57
C PRO A 67 36.47 -17.61 27.60
N ASN A 68 35.78 -18.64 28.09
CA ASN A 68 34.93 -19.52 27.29
C ASN A 68 33.47 -19.03 27.16
N ALA A 69 33.06 -18.00 27.90
CA ALA A 69 31.71 -17.44 27.80
C ALA A 69 31.57 -16.56 26.55
N LEU A 70 31.14 -17.16 25.44
CA LEU A 70 30.99 -16.49 24.13
C LEU A 70 29.53 -16.06 23.89
N ALA A 71 29.34 -14.88 23.30
CA ALA A 71 28.02 -14.38 22.93
C ALA A 71 27.49 -15.09 21.67
N GLN A 72 26.22 -15.52 21.70
CA GLN A 72 25.55 -16.07 20.52
C GLN A 72 24.95 -14.95 19.66
N ILE A 73 25.43 -14.79 18.42
CA ILE A 73 24.88 -13.82 17.48
C ILE A 73 24.17 -14.57 16.36
N ASN A 74 22.86 -14.38 16.20
CA ASN A 74 22.09 -15.01 15.14
C ASN A 74 20.97 -14.11 14.57
N ASN A 75 20.51 -14.37 13.34
CA ASN A 75 19.38 -13.66 12.71
C ASN A 75 19.50 -12.12 12.66
N ILE A 76 20.55 -11.61 12.00
CA ILE A 76 20.79 -10.17 11.79
C ILE A 76 20.49 -9.84 10.32
N ASN A 77 19.46 -9.06 10.04
CA ASN A 77 18.96 -8.81 8.70
C ASN A 77 19.13 -7.34 8.30
N TYR A 78 19.86 -7.06 7.22
CA TYR A 78 19.97 -5.75 6.58
C TYR A 78 19.21 -5.76 5.25
N ARG A 79 18.37 -4.76 4.97
CA ARG A 79 17.58 -4.65 3.73
C ARG A 79 17.55 -3.22 3.20
N ASP A 80 17.62 -3.02 1.88
CA ASP A 80 17.52 -1.69 1.26
C ASP A 80 18.56 -0.68 1.81
N ILE A 81 19.84 -1.06 1.83
CA ILE A 81 20.93 -0.24 2.38
C ILE A 81 21.57 0.58 1.26
N VAL A 82 21.75 1.89 1.44
CA VAL A 82 22.47 2.74 0.48
C VAL A 82 23.64 3.39 1.19
N ALA A 83 24.87 3.05 0.82
CA ALA A 83 26.09 3.59 1.40
C ALA A 83 26.96 4.30 0.37
N GLU A 84 27.42 5.50 0.69
CA GLU A 84 28.22 6.36 -0.20
C GLU A 84 29.49 6.83 0.49
N ASN A 85 30.60 6.90 -0.26
CA ASN A 85 31.89 7.38 0.19
C ASN A 85 32.43 6.60 1.42
N VAL A 86 32.51 5.27 1.31
CA VAL A 86 32.90 4.40 2.43
C VAL A 86 34.30 3.82 2.31
N ASN A 87 34.98 3.58 3.43
CA ASN A 87 36.35 3.03 3.41
C ASN A 87 36.36 1.49 3.40
N ILE A 88 35.49 0.84 4.16
CA ILE A 88 35.42 -0.62 4.33
C ILE A 88 33.96 -1.06 4.24
N THR A 89 33.65 -1.95 3.30
CA THR A 89 32.27 -2.44 3.08
C THR A 89 31.77 -3.32 4.23
N ALA A 90 32.58 -4.27 4.70
CA ALA A 90 32.18 -5.14 5.80
C ALA A 90 33.38 -5.57 6.65
N SER A 91 33.15 -5.71 7.96
CA SER A 91 34.05 -6.35 8.92
C SER A 91 33.20 -7.25 9.80
N LEU A 92 33.27 -8.56 9.56
CA LEU A 92 32.50 -9.59 10.25
C LEU A 92 33.50 -10.58 10.86
N ASP A 93 33.71 -10.46 12.16
CA ASP A 93 34.78 -11.15 12.87
C ASP A 93 34.18 -11.94 14.04
N GLY A 94 33.96 -13.24 13.83
CA GLY A 94 33.27 -14.13 14.77
C GLY A 94 34.20 -14.89 15.72
N PHE A 95 33.63 -15.74 16.57
CA PHE A 95 34.41 -16.69 17.38
C PHE A 95 34.50 -18.06 16.71
N ASP A 96 35.67 -18.69 16.71
CA ASP A 96 35.84 -20.05 16.15
C ASP A 96 34.95 -21.10 16.83
N LYS A 97 34.73 -20.98 18.15
CA LYS A 97 33.93 -21.93 18.94
C LYS A 97 32.44 -21.59 19.04
N ALA A 98 32.03 -20.40 18.59
CA ALA A 98 30.65 -19.93 18.60
C ALA A 98 30.44 -18.95 17.43
N PRO A 99 30.35 -19.47 16.19
CA PRO A 99 30.30 -18.63 15.00
C PRO A 99 29.02 -17.78 15.01
N PHE A 100 29.12 -16.57 14.45
CA PHE A 100 27.95 -15.75 14.20
C PHE A 100 27.18 -16.35 13.02
N THR A 101 25.88 -16.58 13.17
CA THR A 101 25.04 -17.27 12.17
C THR A 101 23.89 -16.37 11.72
N GLY A 102 23.25 -16.67 10.59
CA GLY A 102 22.04 -15.94 10.15
C GLY A 102 22.21 -14.42 9.95
N ILE A 103 23.36 -13.95 9.45
CA ILE A 103 23.52 -12.54 9.05
C ILE A 103 23.14 -12.43 7.57
N CYS A 104 22.06 -11.72 7.26
CA CYS A 104 21.52 -11.54 5.91
C CYS A 104 21.64 -10.08 5.48
N ILE A 105 22.12 -9.81 4.27
CA ILE A 105 22.16 -8.45 3.68
C ILE A 105 21.46 -8.51 2.31
N SER A 106 20.44 -7.68 2.11
CA SER A 106 19.61 -7.68 0.91
C SER A 106 19.43 -6.26 0.35
N ASN A 107 19.49 -6.12 -0.98
CA ASN A 107 19.36 -4.83 -1.67
C ASN A 107 20.27 -3.72 -1.09
N ALA A 108 21.58 -3.94 -1.09
CA ALA A 108 22.57 -2.98 -0.58
C ALA A 108 23.42 -2.38 -1.71
N THR A 109 23.43 -1.06 -1.84
CA THR A 109 24.28 -0.31 -2.79
C THR A 109 25.40 0.37 -2.01
N VAL A 110 26.68 0.09 -2.33
CA VAL A 110 27.82 0.67 -1.60
C VAL A 110 28.82 1.31 -2.57
N THR A 111 29.13 2.59 -2.36
CA THR A 111 30.13 3.35 -3.13
C THR A 111 31.36 3.62 -2.28
N LEU A 112 32.53 3.13 -2.70
CA LEU A 112 33.80 3.29 -1.98
C LEU A 112 34.34 4.73 -2.10
N SER A 113 35.10 5.18 -1.09
CA SER A 113 35.84 6.45 -1.12
C SER A 113 37.02 6.38 -2.10
N GLU A 114 37.43 7.53 -2.64
CA GLU A 114 38.58 7.60 -3.57
C GLU A 114 39.88 7.08 -2.95
N THR A 115 40.06 7.28 -1.64
CA THR A 115 41.20 6.73 -0.90
C THR A 115 41.15 5.20 -0.85
N ALA A 116 39.98 4.61 -0.59
CA ALA A 116 39.80 3.17 -0.58
C ALA A 116 39.98 2.55 -1.98
N LYS A 117 39.48 3.22 -3.03
CA LYS A 117 39.71 2.81 -4.42
C LYS A 117 41.20 2.80 -4.77
N LYS A 118 41.97 3.82 -4.38
CA LYS A 118 43.42 3.87 -4.60
C LYS A 118 44.17 2.74 -3.87
N ILE A 119 43.80 2.44 -2.63
CA ILE A 119 44.40 1.32 -1.87
C ILE A 119 44.09 -0.02 -2.56
N LEU A 120 42.86 -0.22 -3.05
CA LEU A 120 42.46 -1.44 -3.76
C LEU A 120 43.28 -1.64 -5.05
N VAL A 121 43.52 -0.57 -5.80
CA VAL A 121 44.36 -0.57 -7.00
C VAL A 121 45.82 -0.90 -6.67
N ILE A 122 46.38 -0.31 -5.60
CA ILE A 122 47.75 -0.60 -5.14
C ILE A 122 47.89 -2.06 -4.68
N PHE A 123 46.91 -2.60 -3.94
CA PHE A 123 46.90 -4.02 -3.54
C PHE A 123 46.77 -4.97 -4.73
N SER A 124 45.95 -4.60 -5.72
CA SER A 124 45.80 -5.37 -6.96
C SER A 124 47.12 -5.41 -7.75
N ILE A 125 47.86 -4.30 -7.77
CA ILE A 125 49.18 -4.20 -8.39
C ILE A 125 50.24 -4.98 -7.57
N LEU A 126 50.23 -4.93 -6.25
CA LEU A 126 51.16 -5.68 -5.38
C LEU A 126 50.96 -7.20 -5.48
N ILE A 127 49.72 -7.67 -5.63
CA ILE A 127 49.43 -9.10 -5.87
C ILE A 127 49.92 -9.53 -7.25
N LEU A 128 49.83 -8.65 -8.26
CA LEU A 128 50.33 -8.91 -9.61
C LEU A 128 51.86 -8.90 -9.71
N VAL A 129 52.52 -8.06 -8.90
CA VAL A 129 53.99 -7.91 -8.87
C VAL A 129 54.66 -8.95 -7.97
N GLY A 130 53.98 -9.40 -6.90
CA GLY A 130 54.47 -10.44 -5.99
C GLY A 130 54.53 -11.85 -6.60
N SER A 131 53.88 -12.10 -7.74
CA SER A 131 53.84 -13.41 -8.41
C SER A 131 54.99 -13.67 -9.39
N LEU A 132 56.01 -12.80 -9.48
CA LEU A 132 57.07 -12.87 -10.51
C LEU A 132 58.50 -13.15 -10.03
N SER A 133 58.73 -13.57 -8.77
CA SER A 133 60.10 -13.87 -8.32
C SER A 133 60.19 -14.90 -7.17
N LEU A 134 60.46 -16.18 -7.50
CA LEU A 134 61.42 -17.13 -6.87
C LEU A 134 61.05 -18.63 -7.11
N PRO A 135 62.04 -19.55 -7.26
CA PRO A 135 61.83 -20.94 -7.72
C PRO A 135 61.84 -22.05 -6.64
N ILE A 136 60.97 -23.06 -6.85
CA ILE A 136 61.05 -24.54 -6.63
C ILE A 136 61.47 -25.11 -5.25
N ALA A 137 60.56 -25.85 -4.58
CA ALA A 137 60.63 -27.32 -4.31
C ALA A 137 59.49 -27.88 -3.42
N GLU A 138 58.72 -28.80 -4.02
CA GLU A 138 57.75 -29.83 -3.61
C GLU A 138 57.11 -29.93 -2.20
N SER A 139 55.77 -29.98 -2.17
CA SER A 139 54.97 -30.99 -1.47
C SER A 139 53.55 -31.10 -2.05
N ARG A 140 53.03 -32.34 -2.06
CA ARG A 140 51.76 -32.78 -2.65
C ARG A 140 50.53 -32.17 -1.96
N ASN A 141 49.43 -32.11 -2.72
CA ASN A 141 48.08 -31.60 -2.41
C ASN A 141 47.88 -30.10 -2.62
N VAL A 142 47.68 -29.71 -3.88
CA VAL A 142 46.87 -28.53 -4.20
C VAL A 142 45.41 -28.89 -3.88
N GLN A 143 44.96 -28.58 -2.66
CA GLN A 143 43.55 -28.30 -2.46
C GLN A 143 43.31 -26.85 -2.87
N ILE A 144 42.68 -26.71 -4.03
CA ILE A 144 42.02 -25.48 -4.46
C ILE A 144 41.17 -24.97 -3.28
N LEU A 145 41.37 -23.70 -2.95
CA LEU A 145 40.61 -22.90 -1.97
C LEU A 145 39.17 -23.41 -1.82
N LYS A 146 38.81 -23.85 -0.61
CA LYS A 146 37.41 -24.12 -0.25
C LYS A 146 36.57 -22.89 -0.60
N ARG A 147 35.78 -23.04 -1.66
CA ARG A 147 34.80 -22.09 -2.18
C ARG A 147 33.86 -21.72 -1.03
N LYS A 148 33.66 -20.42 -0.78
CA LYS A 148 32.58 -19.91 0.09
C LYS A 148 31.27 -20.61 -0.30
N THR A 149 30.69 -21.38 0.62
CA THR A 149 29.48 -22.19 0.39
C THR A 149 28.18 -21.49 0.77
N THR A 150 28.20 -20.25 1.25
CA THR A 150 26.99 -19.50 1.59
C THR A 150 26.65 -18.51 0.49
N ILE A 151 25.48 -18.71 -0.15
CA ILE A 151 24.88 -17.79 -1.10
C ILE A 151 23.74 -17.08 -0.37
N ASP A 152 23.80 -15.77 -0.24
CA ASP A 152 22.76 -14.97 0.43
C ASP A 152 21.69 -14.56 -0.58
N TYR A 153 20.41 -14.84 -0.28
CA TYR A 153 19.26 -14.48 -1.12
C TYR A 153 18.00 -14.29 -0.26
N PRO A 154 17.05 -13.44 -0.68
CA PRO A 154 15.80 -13.23 0.05
C PRO A 154 14.90 -14.47 -0.10
N ALA A 155 14.51 -15.07 1.03
CA ALA A 155 13.62 -16.22 1.06
C ALA A 155 12.62 -16.13 2.22
N ILE A 156 11.43 -16.71 2.05
CA ILE A 156 10.41 -16.88 3.10
C ILE A 156 10.92 -17.79 4.23
N SER A 157 11.87 -18.68 3.92
CA SER A 157 12.49 -19.61 4.87
C SER A 157 13.94 -19.89 4.47
N CYS A 158 14.85 -19.94 5.44
CA CYS A 158 16.23 -20.41 5.24
C CYS A 158 16.28 -21.96 5.25
N ARG A 159 17.28 -22.54 4.58
CA ARG A 159 17.50 -24.00 4.55
C ARG A 159 18.74 -24.38 5.35
N LYS A 160 18.61 -25.38 6.22
CA LYS A 160 19.73 -25.89 7.02
C LYS A 160 20.67 -26.74 6.18
N HIS A 161 20.12 -27.46 5.21
CA HIS A 161 20.86 -28.40 4.35
C HIS A 161 21.00 -27.85 2.94
N THR A 162 22.12 -28.17 2.27
CA THR A 162 22.41 -27.68 0.92
C THR A 162 23.18 -28.74 0.15
N ALA A 163 22.83 -28.93 -1.12
CA ALA A 163 23.61 -29.75 -2.04
C ALA A 163 23.62 -29.14 -3.45
N VAL A 164 24.62 -29.49 -4.25
CA VAL A 164 24.75 -29.04 -5.65
C VAL A 164 24.31 -30.15 -6.60
N LEU A 165 23.60 -29.81 -7.68
CA LEU A 165 23.07 -30.80 -8.64
C LEU A 165 24.13 -31.75 -9.23
N THR A 166 25.39 -31.30 -9.36
CA THR A 166 26.52 -32.13 -9.82
C THR A 166 26.83 -33.31 -8.90
N GLU A 167 26.51 -33.20 -7.61
CA GLU A 167 26.68 -34.28 -6.63
C GLU A 167 25.74 -35.47 -6.91
N PHE A 168 24.68 -35.24 -7.67
CA PHE A 168 23.69 -36.25 -8.07
C PHE A 168 23.86 -36.67 -9.53
N GLY A 169 25.04 -36.43 -10.12
CA GLY A 169 25.36 -36.82 -11.49
C GLY A 169 24.85 -35.86 -12.56
N GLY A 170 24.44 -34.64 -12.18
CA GLY A 170 24.07 -33.61 -13.15
C GLY A 170 25.26 -33.13 -13.99
N VAL A 171 25.04 -32.91 -15.28
CA VAL A 171 26.01 -32.38 -16.25
C VAL A 171 25.44 -31.17 -16.98
N GLY A 172 26.10 -30.02 -16.83
CA GLY A 172 25.68 -28.72 -17.35
C GLY A 172 26.14 -28.40 -18.79
N ASP A 173 26.15 -29.39 -19.69
CA ASP A 173 26.66 -29.29 -21.07
C ASP A 173 25.60 -28.88 -22.13
N GLY A 174 24.34 -28.77 -21.72
CA GLY A 174 23.19 -28.49 -22.57
C GLY A 174 22.72 -29.67 -23.43
N LYS A 175 23.26 -30.88 -23.22
CA LYS A 175 22.97 -32.08 -24.01
C LYS A 175 22.56 -33.27 -23.15
N THR A 176 23.18 -33.44 -22.00
CA THR A 176 22.91 -34.54 -21.07
C THR A 176 21.55 -34.33 -20.42
N LEU A 177 20.68 -35.34 -20.49
CA LEU A 177 19.36 -35.29 -19.86
C LEU A 177 19.48 -35.50 -18.34
N ASN A 178 19.30 -34.43 -17.58
CA ASN A 178 19.49 -34.34 -16.14
C ASN A 178 18.27 -34.74 -15.30
N THR A 179 17.18 -35.24 -15.91
CA THR A 179 15.94 -35.56 -15.20
C THR A 179 16.17 -36.50 -14.00
N LYS A 180 17.02 -37.53 -14.19
CA LYS A 180 17.39 -38.46 -13.11
C LYS A 180 18.22 -37.81 -12.01
N ALA A 181 19.08 -36.85 -12.35
CA ALA A 181 19.88 -36.10 -11.38
C ALA A 181 18.98 -35.23 -10.49
N PHE A 182 18.02 -34.51 -11.10
CA PHE A 182 17.01 -33.75 -10.34
C PHE A 182 16.17 -34.64 -9.44
N GLN A 183 15.65 -35.75 -9.96
CA GLN A 183 14.87 -36.71 -9.18
C GLN A 183 15.67 -37.29 -8.00
N SER A 184 16.93 -37.66 -8.24
CA SER A 184 17.83 -38.20 -7.20
C SER A 184 18.15 -37.16 -6.13
N ALA A 185 18.44 -35.92 -6.55
CA ALA A 185 18.70 -34.81 -5.64
C ALA A 185 17.50 -34.53 -4.75
N ILE A 186 16.30 -34.42 -5.33
CA ILE A 186 15.09 -34.09 -4.57
C ILE A 186 14.68 -35.25 -3.65
N ALA A 187 14.79 -36.50 -4.12
CA ALA A 187 14.52 -37.67 -3.27
C ALA A 187 15.45 -37.72 -2.05
N ASN A 188 16.75 -37.44 -2.24
CA ASN A 188 17.71 -37.39 -1.15
C ASN A 188 17.42 -36.23 -0.19
N LEU A 189 17.25 -35.02 -0.73
CA LEU A 189 17.09 -33.80 0.07
C LEU A 189 15.75 -33.71 0.81
N SER A 190 14.71 -34.39 0.31
CA SER A 190 13.38 -34.44 0.96
C SER A 190 13.43 -35.02 2.37
N GLN A 191 14.42 -35.86 2.67
CA GLN A 191 14.60 -36.46 4.00
C GLN A 191 14.92 -35.42 5.08
N HIS A 192 15.38 -34.23 4.68
CA HIS A 192 15.72 -33.14 5.58
C HIS A 192 14.55 -32.19 5.88
N ALA A 193 13.35 -32.48 5.38
CA ALA A 193 12.18 -31.63 5.55
C ALA A 193 11.88 -31.29 7.03
N SER A 194 11.99 -32.26 7.95
CA SER A 194 11.76 -32.06 9.38
C SER A 194 12.93 -31.43 10.14
N ASP A 195 14.10 -31.30 9.50
CA ASP A 195 15.33 -30.74 10.10
C ASP A 195 15.72 -29.43 9.41
N GLY A 196 14.76 -28.52 9.23
CA GLY A 196 14.99 -27.18 8.69
C GLY A 196 15.08 -27.12 7.15
N GLY A 197 14.71 -28.20 6.46
CA GLY A 197 14.60 -28.23 5.00
C GLY A 197 15.93 -28.17 4.26
N ALA A 198 15.85 -28.26 2.93
CA ALA A 198 17.02 -28.37 2.07
C ALA A 198 16.98 -27.45 0.85
N GLN A 199 18.17 -27.05 0.40
CA GLN A 199 18.39 -26.28 -0.81
C GLN A 199 19.15 -27.11 -1.85
N LEU A 200 18.64 -27.16 -3.08
CA LEU A 200 19.35 -27.67 -4.23
C LEU A 200 19.88 -26.51 -5.08
N ILE A 201 21.19 -26.43 -5.24
CA ILE A 201 21.87 -25.43 -6.05
C ILE A 201 22.10 -25.99 -7.45
N VAL A 202 21.61 -25.28 -8.47
CA VAL A 202 21.95 -25.50 -9.88
C VAL A 202 23.07 -24.52 -10.24
N PRO A 203 24.31 -24.99 -10.48
CA PRO A 203 25.45 -24.11 -10.74
C PRO A 203 25.46 -23.58 -12.18
N PRO A 204 26.36 -22.64 -12.53
CA PRO A 204 26.51 -22.14 -13.89
C PRO A 204 26.71 -23.29 -14.88
N GLY A 205 25.99 -23.23 -16.01
CA GLY A 205 25.94 -24.31 -16.99
C GLY A 205 24.57 -24.42 -17.67
N LYS A 206 24.46 -25.27 -18.68
CA LYS A 206 23.21 -25.55 -19.39
C LYS A 206 22.69 -26.94 -19.01
N TRP A 207 21.53 -27.02 -18.37
CA TRP A 207 21.03 -28.24 -17.73
C TRP A 207 19.77 -28.71 -18.44
N LEU A 208 19.94 -29.56 -19.48
CA LEU A 208 18.80 -30.15 -20.19
C LEU A 208 18.06 -31.12 -19.26
N THR A 209 16.75 -30.98 -19.12
CA THR A 209 15.92 -31.85 -18.27
C THR A 209 14.49 -31.99 -18.79
N GLY A 210 13.89 -33.14 -18.53
CA GLY A 210 12.44 -33.35 -18.60
C GLY A 210 11.74 -32.87 -17.33
N SER A 211 10.46 -33.25 -17.19
CA SER A 211 9.65 -32.90 -16.03
C SER A 211 10.20 -33.51 -14.73
N PHE A 212 10.21 -32.73 -13.64
CA PHE A 212 10.54 -33.22 -12.30
C PHE A 212 9.69 -32.57 -11.20
N ASN A 213 9.45 -33.32 -10.12
CA ASN A 213 8.62 -32.90 -8.99
C ASN A 213 9.46 -32.29 -7.86
N LEU A 214 9.00 -31.17 -7.29
CA LEU A 214 9.52 -30.59 -6.05
C LEU A 214 8.93 -31.25 -4.80
N THR A 215 9.47 -30.91 -3.63
CA THR A 215 9.03 -31.39 -2.30
C THR A 215 8.87 -30.22 -1.31
N SER A 216 8.30 -30.48 -0.13
CA SER A 216 8.09 -29.48 0.92
C SER A 216 9.40 -29.09 1.62
N HIS A 217 9.42 -27.91 2.25
CA HIS A 217 10.59 -27.35 2.94
C HIS A 217 11.84 -27.34 2.05
N PHE A 218 11.64 -26.95 0.79
CA PHE A 218 12.65 -27.08 -0.24
C PHE A 218 12.94 -25.74 -0.92
N THR A 219 14.20 -25.53 -1.30
CA THR A 219 14.60 -24.42 -2.16
C THR A 219 15.30 -24.95 -3.41
N LEU A 220 14.76 -24.64 -4.59
CA LEU A 220 15.49 -24.74 -5.85
C LEU A 220 16.19 -23.41 -6.12
N PHE A 221 17.52 -23.41 -6.15
CA PHE A 221 18.33 -22.21 -6.31
C PHE A 221 19.15 -22.23 -7.60
N LEU A 222 18.90 -21.30 -8.52
CA LEU A 222 19.65 -21.18 -9.77
C LEU A 222 20.73 -20.10 -9.63
N GLN A 223 22.01 -20.49 -9.72
CA GLN A 223 23.10 -19.52 -9.71
C GLN A 223 23.08 -18.64 -10.97
N GLU A 224 23.75 -17.49 -10.89
CA GLU A 224 24.01 -16.66 -12.07
C GLU A 224 24.72 -17.49 -13.14
N GLY A 225 24.23 -17.44 -14.38
CA GLY A 225 24.74 -18.26 -15.48
C GLY A 225 24.27 -19.72 -15.50
N ALA A 226 23.43 -20.15 -14.56
CA ALA A 226 22.69 -21.42 -14.69
C ALA A 226 21.53 -21.25 -15.66
N VAL A 227 21.40 -22.16 -16.63
CA VAL A 227 20.31 -22.20 -17.60
C VAL A 227 19.69 -23.59 -17.58
N LEU A 228 18.49 -23.71 -17.03
CA LEU A 228 17.69 -24.93 -17.11
C LEU A 228 17.02 -25.00 -18.48
N LEU A 229 17.27 -26.06 -19.25
CA LEU A 229 16.71 -26.24 -20.59
C LEU A 229 15.63 -27.32 -20.54
N ALA A 230 14.39 -26.99 -20.89
CA ALA A 230 13.34 -28.00 -21.03
C ALA A 230 13.63 -28.91 -22.24
N SER A 231 13.46 -30.22 -22.09
CA SER A 231 13.57 -31.14 -23.21
C SER A 231 12.56 -30.78 -24.32
N GLN A 232 12.96 -31.01 -25.57
CA GLN A 232 12.06 -30.90 -26.74
C GLN A 232 11.42 -32.24 -27.10
N ASN A 233 11.79 -33.32 -26.41
CA ASN A 233 11.19 -34.63 -26.57
C ASN A 233 9.96 -34.76 -25.67
N GLU A 234 8.79 -34.98 -26.27
CA GLU A 234 7.51 -35.09 -25.55
C GLU A 234 7.49 -36.25 -24.55
N ALA A 235 8.24 -37.33 -24.80
CA ALA A 235 8.32 -38.46 -23.89
C ALA A 235 8.96 -38.12 -22.53
N ASP A 236 9.66 -36.99 -22.43
CA ASP A 236 10.25 -36.50 -21.18
C ASP A 236 9.25 -35.72 -20.31
N PHE A 237 8.00 -35.57 -20.77
CA PHE A 237 6.89 -34.96 -20.06
C PHE A 237 5.77 -36.00 -19.95
N PRO A 238 5.59 -36.66 -18.79
CA PRO A 238 4.54 -37.66 -18.64
C PRO A 238 3.15 -37.03 -18.80
N ILE A 239 2.21 -37.80 -19.34
CA ILE A 239 0.80 -37.42 -19.37
C ILE A 239 0.21 -37.63 -17.97
N ILE A 240 -0.42 -36.59 -17.43
CA ILE A 240 -1.06 -36.58 -16.12
C ILE A 240 -2.52 -36.16 -16.23
N ASP A 241 -3.27 -36.41 -15.15
CA ASP A 241 -4.69 -36.10 -15.10
C ASP A 241 -4.97 -34.61 -15.27
N ILE A 242 -6.09 -34.32 -15.94
CA ILE A 242 -6.65 -32.97 -16.05
C ILE A 242 -6.88 -32.33 -14.67
N LEU A 243 -6.85 -31.00 -14.63
CA LEU A 243 -7.10 -30.26 -13.40
C LEU A 243 -8.55 -30.47 -12.93
N PRO A 244 -8.80 -30.74 -11.63
CA PRO A 244 -10.14 -30.96 -11.11
C PRO A 244 -11.13 -29.83 -11.39
N SER A 245 -10.63 -28.58 -11.48
CA SER A 245 -11.46 -27.40 -11.77
C SER A 245 -11.65 -27.12 -13.26
N TYR A 246 -11.07 -27.90 -14.19
CA TYR A 246 -11.12 -27.63 -15.64
C TYR A 246 -11.91 -28.66 -16.47
N GLY A 247 -12.09 -29.88 -15.96
CA GLY A 247 -12.76 -30.92 -16.75
C GLY A 247 -12.03 -31.33 -18.02
N ARG A 248 -12.74 -31.98 -18.94
CA ARG A 248 -12.19 -32.44 -20.23
C ARG A 248 -12.54 -31.47 -21.34
N GLU A 249 -11.53 -30.95 -22.02
CA GLU A 249 -11.71 -30.19 -23.25
C GLU A 249 -12.08 -31.15 -24.40
N GLN A 250 -13.01 -30.75 -25.27
CA GLN A 250 -13.59 -31.61 -26.29
C GLN A 250 -12.57 -32.13 -27.32
N ASN A 251 -11.43 -31.45 -27.47
CA ASN A 251 -10.36 -31.77 -28.42
C ASN A 251 -9.13 -32.45 -27.79
N PHE A 252 -9.05 -32.57 -26.46
CA PHE A 252 -7.92 -33.20 -25.78
C PHE A 252 -8.39 -34.43 -24.99
N SER A 253 -8.35 -35.59 -25.64
CA SER A 253 -8.80 -36.87 -25.07
C SER A 253 -7.82 -37.49 -24.09
N ASP A 254 -6.53 -37.10 -24.17
CA ASP A 254 -5.44 -37.88 -23.57
C ASP A 254 -4.94 -37.29 -22.23
N GLY A 255 -5.42 -36.12 -21.80
CA GLY A 255 -5.02 -35.47 -20.54
C GLY A 255 -4.12 -34.25 -20.75
N ARG A 256 -3.09 -34.08 -19.92
CA ARG A 256 -2.13 -32.96 -20.01
C ARG A 256 -0.70 -33.42 -19.86
N TYR A 257 0.23 -32.85 -20.62
CA TYR A 257 1.66 -33.04 -20.38
C TYR A 257 2.03 -32.41 -19.03
N ALA A 258 2.82 -33.10 -18.21
CA ALA A 258 3.34 -32.56 -16.97
C ALA A 258 4.25 -31.35 -17.25
N SER A 259 4.17 -30.33 -16.40
CA SER A 259 5.00 -29.13 -16.51
C SER A 259 6.48 -29.43 -16.24
N LEU A 260 7.40 -28.57 -16.71
CA LEU A 260 8.84 -28.80 -16.51
C LEU A 260 9.19 -28.90 -15.01
N ILE A 261 8.74 -27.91 -14.24
CA ILE A 261 8.83 -27.93 -12.77
C ILE A 261 7.42 -28.06 -12.23
N ILE A 262 7.16 -29.17 -11.55
CA ILE A 262 5.86 -29.47 -10.96
C ILE A 262 5.98 -29.73 -9.46
N GLY A 263 4.92 -29.48 -8.69
CA GLY A 263 4.85 -29.82 -7.28
C GLY A 263 3.40 -29.88 -6.81
N MET A 264 3.05 -30.82 -5.94
CA MET A 264 1.66 -30.99 -5.49
C MET A 264 1.62 -31.27 -3.99
N ASN A 265 0.67 -30.66 -3.28
CA ASN A 265 0.45 -30.82 -1.84
C ASN A 265 1.69 -30.47 -1.00
N LEU A 266 2.33 -29.34 -1.33
CA LEU A 266 3.57 -28.91 -0.69
C LEU A 266 3.34 -27.82 0.36
N THR A 267 4.31 -27.63 1.23
CA THR A 267 4.40 -26.44 2.08
C THR A 267 5.81 -25.90 2.08
N ASP A 268 5.97 -24.57 2.14
CA ASP A 268 7.25 -23.91 2.27
C ASP A 268 8.20 -24.28 1.11
N VAL A 269 7.88 -23.76 -0.08
CA VAL A 269 8.61 -24.03 -1.33
C VAL A 269 9.16 -22.73 -1.89
N VAL A 270 10.45 -22.71 -2.21
CA VAL A 270 11.13 -21.54 -2.78
C VAL A 270 11.80 -21.92 -4.10
N ILE A 271 11.49 -21.19 -5.18
CA ILE A 271 12.20 -21.25 -6.45
C ILE A 271 12.86 -19.89 -6.64
N THR A 272 14.18 -19.84 -6.57
CA THR A 272 14.90 -18.56 -6.63
C THR A 272 16.30 -18.69 -7.21
N GLY A 273 17.06 -17.60 -7.25
CA GLY A 273 18.38 -17.58 -7.82
C GLY A 273 19.00 -16.20 -7.84
N ASN A 274 20.21 -16.13 -8.41
CA ASN A 274 20.89 -14.88 -8.74
C ASN A 274 20.66 -14.56 -10.22
N ASN A 275 19.39 -14.44 -10.60
CA ASN A 275 18.97 -14.25 -11.99
C ASN A 275 19.37 -15.41 -12.93
N GLY A 276 19.35 -16.65 -12.43
CA GLY A 276 19.45 -17.84 -13.27
C GLY A 276 18.23 -18.00 -14.19
N THR A 277 18.41 -18.70 -15.31
CA THR A 277 17.40 -18.81 -16.37
C THR A 277 16.75 -20.19 -16.40
N ILE A 278 15.43 -20.23 -16.60
CA ILE A 278 14.68 -21.43 -16.98
C ILE A 278 14.12 -21.18 -18.39
N ASP A 279 14.61 -21.93 -19.36
CA ASP A 279 14.25 -21.83 -20.77
C ASP A 279 13.43 -23.05 -21.20
N GLY A 280 12.17 -22.81 -21.55
CA GLY A 280 11.20 -23.82 -21.95
C GLY A 280 11.44 -24.42 -23.33
N GLN A 281 12.37 -23.87 -24.12
CA GLN A 281 12.66 -24.30 -25.49
C GLN A 281 11.39 -24.55 -26.35
N GLY A 282 10.38 -23.71 -26.18
CA GLY A 282 8.99 -23.96 -26.60
C GLY A 282 8.73 -24.05 -28.11
N ALA A 283 9.67 -23.66 -28.98
CA ALA A 283 9.43 -23.57 -30.43
C ALA A 283 8.82 -24.83 -31.08
N PRO A 284 9.29 -26.07 -30.82
CA PRO A 284 8.67 -27.26 -31.38
C PRO A 284 7.23 -27.48 -30.91
N TRP A 285 6.92 -27.10 -29.67
CA TRP A 285 5.58 -27.17 -29.10
C TRP A 285 4.64 -26.18 -29.78
N TRP A 286 5.09 -24.95 -30.03
CA TRP A 286 4.28 -23.94 -30.72
C TRP A 286 3.97 -24.35 -32.17
N GLU A 287 4.95 -24.90 -32.88
CA GLU A 287 4.79 -25.35 -34.27
C GLU A 287 3.82 -26.53 -34.40
N LYS A 288 3.86 -27.48 -33.46
CA LYS A 288 2.88 -28.58 -33.42
C LYS A 288 1.48 -28.11 -33.03
N TYR A 289 1.38 -27.15 -32.11
CA TYR A 289 0.11 -26.59 -31.69
C TYR A 289 -0.61 -25.86 -32.83
N LYS A 290 0.11 -25.02 -33.60
CA LYS A 290 -0.44 -24.35 -34.80
C LYS A 290 -0.98 -25.32 -35.85
N LYS A 291 -0.44 -26.54 -35.89
CA LYS A 291 -0.86 -27.63 -36.81
C LYS A 291 -1.97 -28.52 -36.23
N GLY A 292 -2.43 -28.27 -35.00
CA GLY A 292 -3.47 -29.08 -34.34
C GLY A 292 -3.03 -30.53 -34.05
N LEU A 293 -1.74 -30.77 -33.82
CA LEU A 293 -1.17 -32.12 -33.71
C LEU A 293 -1.18 -32.71 -32.28
N PHE A 294 -1.75 -32.02 -31.31
CA PHE A 294 -1.78 -32.47 -29.92
C PHE A 294 -3.12 -33.10 -29.53
N LYS A 295 -3.06 -34.21 -28.79
CA LYS A 295 -4.21 -34.85 -28.12
C LYS A 295 -4.26 -34.62 -26.61
N ALA A 296 -3.20 -34.03 -26.05
CA ALA A 296 -3.08 -33.58 -24.67
C ALA A 296 -2.66 -32.10 -24.65
N THR A 297 -2.99 -31.38 -23.58
CA THR A 297 -2.59 -29.96 -23.44
C THR A 297 -1.07 -29.83 -23.24
N ARG A 298 -0.49 -28.77 -23.83
CA ARG A 298 0.96 -28.48 -23.76
C ARG A 298 1.41 -28.27 -22.31
N PRO A 299 2.67 -28.62 -21.97
CA PRO A 299 3.19 -28.42 -20.62
C PRO A 299 3.40 -26.93 -20.30
N PHE A 300 3.35 -26.57 -19.03
CA PHE A 300 3.76 -25.25 -18.54
C PHE A 300 5.23 -25.27 -18.09
N LEU A 301 5.81 -24.10 -17.87
CA LEU A 301 7.18 -24.01 -17.37
C LEU A 301 7.26 -24.34 -15.88
N ILE A 302 6.43 -23.68 -15.06
CA ILE A 302 6.33 -23.93 -13.62
C ILE A 302 4.86 -24.09 -13.25
N GLU A 303 4.51 -25.20 -12.61
CA GLU A 303 3.15 -25.47 -12.13
C GLU A 303 3.17 -26.06 -10.72
N ILE A 304 2.64 -25.31 -9.76
CA ILE A 304 2.63 -25.71 -8.36
C ILE A 304 1.19 -25.81 -7.89
N LEU A 305 0.80 -26.98 -7.40
CA LEU A 305 -0.56 -27.35 -7.04
C LEU A 305 -0.70 -27.51 -5.53
N HIS A 306 -1.83 -27.09 -4.97
CA HIS A 306 -2.21 -27.35 -3.57
C HIS A 306 -1.11 -27.00 -2.54
N THR A 307 -0.42 -25.88 -2.75
CA THR A 307 0.76 -25.52 -1.94
C THR A 307 0.50 -24.33 -1.04
N SER A 308 0.96 -24.40 0.19
CA SER A 308 0.97 -23.26 1.13
C SER A 308 2.38 -22.68 1.27
N GLN A 309 2.52 -21.36 1.31
CA GLN A 309 3.82 -20.67 1.43
C GLN A 309 4.74 -20.98 0.23
N LEU A 310 4.39 -20.42 -0.92
CA LEU A 310 5.15 -20.55 -2.17
C LEU A 310 5.86 -19.23 -2.47
N GLN A 311 7.16 -19.28 -2.75
CA GLN A 311 7.93 -18.15 -3.28
C GLN A 311 8.57 -18.50 -4.63
N ILE A 312 8.39 -17.63 -5.62
CA ILE A 312 9.12 -17.66 -6.90
C ILE A 312 9.76 -16.29 -7.08
N SER A 313 11.10 -16.19 -7.14
CA SER A 313 11.74 -14.87 -7.17
C SER A 313 13.13 -14.81 -7.77
N ASN A 314 13.53 -13.66 -8.29
CA ASN A 314 14.90 -13.38 -8.76
C ASN A 314 15.44 -14.37 -9.81
N ILE A 315 14.57 -14.77 -10.75
CA ILE A 315 14.92 -15.67 -11.87
C ILE A 315 14.38 -15.13 -13.18
N THR A 316 14.98 -15.57 -14.28
CA THR A 316 14.51 -15.29 -15.65
C THR A 316 13.84 -16.53 -16.24
N LEU A 317 12.65 -16.36 -16.82
CA LEU A 317 11.87 -17.42 -17.47
C LEU A 317 11.72 -17.10 -18.95
N THR A 318 12.05 -18.04 -19.83
CA THR A 318 11.97 -17.81 -21.29
C THR A 318 11.30 -18.94 -22.03
N ASN A 319 10.66 -18.61 -23.16
CA ASN A 319 10.19 -19.57 -24.18
C ASN A 319 9.39 -20.76 -23.64
N SER A 320 8.45 -20.54 -22.73
CA SER A 320 7.60 -21.63 -22.23
C SER A 320 6.85 -22.33 -23.39
N PRO A 321 6.68 -23.67 -23.35
CA PRO A 321 5.83 -24.39 -24.30
C PRO A 321 4.39 -23.87 -24.33
N SER A 322 3.88 -23.37 -23.19
CA SER A 322 2.62 -22.63 -23.04
C SER A 322 2.77 -21.58 -21.92
N TRP A 323 1.99 -21.63 -20.84
CA TRP A 323 2.08 -20.65 -19.74
C TRP A 323 3.40 -20.76 -18.97
N HIS A 324 3.93 -19.65 -18.44
CA HIS A 324 5.19 -19.66 -17.69
C HIS A 324 4.99 -20.06 -16.22
N VAL A 325 4.17 -19.34 -15.46
CA VAL A 325 4.03 -19.56 -14.01
C VAL A 325 2.58 -19.83 -13.63
N HIS A 326 2.25 -21.05 -13.23
CA HIS A 326 0.89 -21.49 -12.92
C HIS A 326 0.77 -22.05 -11.48
N PRO A 327 0.74 -21.19 -10.44
CA PRO A 327 0.32 -21.61 -9.11
C PRO A 327 -1.20 -21.84 -9.13
N ILE A 328 -1.61 -23.05 -8.73
CA ILE A 328 -3.02 -23.45 -8.71
C ILE A 328 -3.41 -24.07 -7.35
N TYR A 329 -4.55 -23.68 -6.81
CA TYR A 329 -5.02 -24.11 -5.47
C TYR A 329 -4.04 -23.77 -4.33
N CYS A 330 -3.23 -22.73 -4.52
CA CYS A 330 -2.18 -22.34 -3.58
C CYS A 330 -2.63 -21.24 -2.61
N SER A 331 -1.95 -21.15 -1.48
CA SER A 331 -2.16 -20.09 -0.48
C SER A 331 -0.86 -19.45 -0.03
N ASN A 332 -0.88 -18.13 0.22
CA ASN A 332 0.29 -17.36 0.62
C ASN A 332 1.42 -17.47 -0.42
N VAL A 333 1.14 -16.95 -1.62
CA VAL A 333 2.04 -17.03 -2.77
C VAL A 333 2.75 -15.70 -2.96
N VAL A 334 4.07 -15.72 -3.12
CA VAL A 334 4.91 -14.57 -3.42
C VAL A 334 5.60 -14.79 -4.75
N ILE A 335 5.43 -13.86 -5.69
CA ILE A 335 6.17 -13.81 -6.94
C ILE A 335 6.84 -12.43 -7.02
N GLU A 336 8.17 -12.38 -6.93
CA GLU A 336 8.89 -11.11 -6.75
C GLU A 336 10.18 -11.04 -7.57
N GLY A 337 10.43 -9.95 -8.29
CA GLY A 337 11.71 -9.78 -9.02
C GLY A 337 11.90 -10.77 -10.18
N VAL A 338 10.81 -11.31 -10.75
CA VAL A 338 10.86 -12.28 -11.85
C VAL A 338 10.85 -11.56 -13.21
N THR A 339 11.71 -12.01 -14.12
CA THR A 339 11.72 -11.59 -15.53
C THR A 339 11.15 -12.70 -16.40
N ILE A 340 10.17 -12.41 -17.26
CA ILE A 340 9.57 -13.37 -18.19
C ILE A 340 9.71 -12.84 -19.61
N LEU A 341 10.24 -13.66 -20.53
CA LEU A 341 10.46 -13.29 -21.92
C LEU A 341 9.96 -14.39 -22.87
N ALA A 342 8.93 -14.07 -23.65
CA ALA A 342 8.47 -14.89 -24.77
C ALA A 342 8.31 -14.05 -26.04
N PRO A 343 8.39 -14.68 -27.23
CA PRO A 343 8.08 -14.01 -28.49
C PRO A 343 6.62 -13.53 -28.48
N VAL A 344 6.41 -12.29 -28.92
CA VAL A 344 5.11 -11.59 -28.82
C VAL A 344 4.05 -12.12 -29.79
N GLU A 345 4.48 -12.88 -30.78
CA GLU A 345 3.66 -13.48 -31.84
C GLU A 345 3.19 -14.91 -31.51
N VAL A 346 3.57 -15.45 -30.34
CA VAL A 346 3.25 -16.82 -29.95
C VAL A 346 2.10 -16.85 -28.94
N PRO A 347 0.95 -17.48 -29.29
CA PRO A 347 -0.21 -17.52 -28.41
C PRO A 347 -0.01 -18.42 -27.19
N ASN A 348 -0.76 -18.14 -26.13
CA ASN A 348 -0.80 -18.91 -24.88
C ASN A 348 0.56 -19.00 -24.16
N THR A 349 1.39 -17.96 -24.31
CA THR A 349 2.65 -17.78 -23.60
C THR A 349 2.51 -16.91 -22.35
N ASP A 350 1.34 -16.98 -21.70
CA ASP A 350 0.98 -16.19 -20.53
C ASP A 350 2.12 -16.13 -19.50
N GLY A 351 2.28 -14.97 -18.86
CA GLY A 351 3.35 -14.78 -17.88
C GLY A 351 3.04 -15.45 -16.54
N ILE A 352 2.14 -14.88 -15.75
CA ILE A 352 1.79 -15.36 -14.42
C ILE A 352 0.29 -15.65 -14.34
N ASN A 353 -0.05 -16.88 -13.96
CA ASN A 353 -1.40 -17.42 -13.98
C ASN A 353 -1.82 -17.91 -12.58
N PRO A 354 -2.16 -17.03 -11.62
CA PRO A 354 -2.75 -17.48 -10.36
C PRO A 354 -4.14 -18.06 -10.60
N ASP A 355 -4.30 -19.35 -10.32
CA ASP A 355 -5.57 -20.06 -10.50
C ASP A 355 -6.08 -20.61 -9.17
N SER A 356 -7.32 -20.26 -8.81
CA SER A 356 -7.95 -20.69 -7.57
C SER A 356 -7.04 -20.49 -6.35
N CYS A 357 -6.36 -19.34 -6.25
CA CYS A 357 -5.32 -19.06 -5.26
C CYS A 357 -5.72 -17.98 -4.23
N THR A 358 -5.30 -18.14 -2.97
CA THR A 358 -5.57 -17.18 -1.90
C THR A 358 -4.31 -16.47 -1.41
N ASN A 359 -4.39 -15.16 -1.21
CA ASN A 359 -3.30 -14.33 -0.73
C ASN A 359 -2.05 -14.41 -1.63
N VAL A 360 -2.22 -14.00 -2.88
CA VAL A 360 -1.14 -13.94 -3.88
C VAL A 360 -0.58 -12.52 -3.94
N ARG A 361 0.75 -12.37 -3.81
CA ARG A 361 1.48 -11.11 -4.04
C ARG A 361 2.39 -11.25 -5.27
N ILE A 362 2.23 -10.35 -6.22
CA ILE A 362 3.08 -10.23 -7.42
C ILE A 362 3.72 -8.85 -7.41
N GLU A 363 5.04 -8.75 -7.28
CA GLU A 363 5.73 -7.48 -7.10
C GLU A 363 7.01 -7.38 -7.91
N ASP A 364 7.33 -6.20 -8.43
CA ASP A 364 8.60 -5.91 -9.12
C ASP A 364 8.90 -6.91 -10.26
N VAL A 365 7.92 -7.16 -11.12
CA VAL A 365 8.04 -8.11 -12.25
C VAL A 365 8.19 -7.39 -13.59
N TYR A 366 8.91 -8.01 -14.52
CA TYR A 366 9.05 -7.58 -15.91
C TYR A 366 8.62 -8.71 -16.85
N ILE A 367 7.60 -8.48 -17.68
CA ILE A 367 6.98 -9.53 -18.49
C ILE A 367 6.89 -9.08 -19.95
N VAL A 368 7.43 -9.91 -20.84
CA VAL A 368 7.19 -9.87 -22.29
C VAL A 368 6.50 -11.17 -22.66
N SER A 369 5.28 -11.07 -23.20
CA SER A 369 4.43 -12.22 -23.48
C SER A 369 3.76 -12.07 -24.84
N GLY A 370 3.54 -13.19 -25.54
CA GLY A 370 2.67 -13.23 -26.72
C GLY A 370 1.19 -13.40 -26.39
N ASP A 371 0.87 -13.55 -25.10
CA ASP A 371 -0.50 -13.55 -24.58
C ASP A 371 -0.57 -12.68 -23.31
N ASP A 372 -1.50 -12.93 -22.40
CA ASP A 372 -1.67 -12.13 -21.17
C ASP A 372 -0.39 -12.11 -20.30
N CYS A 373 0.01 -10.95 -19.79
CA CYS A 373 1.14 -10.87 -18.86
C CYS A 373 0.79 -11.49 -17.50
N ILE A 374 -0.34 -11.08 -16.92
CA ILE A 374 -0.87 -11.64 -15.66
C ILE A 374 -2.31 -12.08 -15.92
N ALA A 375 -2.58 -13.39 -15.91
CA ALA A 375 -3.88 -13.97 -16.19
C ALA A 375 -4.48 -14.64 -14.95
N ILE A 376 -5.43 -13.98 -14.30
CA ILE A 376 -6.07 -14.48 -13.08
C ILE A 376 -7.22 -15.41 -13.46
N LYS A 377 -7.22 -16.63 -12.91
CA LYS A 377 -8.15 -17.71 -13.25
C LYS A 377 -8.73 -18.38 -12.00
N SER A 378 -9.76 -19.20 -12.15
CA SER A 378 -10.39 -19.97 -11.07
C SER A 378 -11.20 -21.17 -11.62
N GLY A 379 -10.67 -21.89 -12.60
CA GLY A 379 -11.35 -23.04 -13.18
C GLY A 379 -12.48 -22.72 -14.16
N TRP A 380 -13.05 -23.78 -14.73
CA TRP A 380 -13.86 -23.75 -15.95
C TRP A 380 -15.24 -24.42 -15.76
N ASP A 381 -16.28 -23.69 -16.17
CA ASP A 381 -17.69 -24.07 -16.20
C ASP A 381 -18.14 -24.81 -14.91
N GLN A 382 -18.90 -25.90 -15.04
CA GLN A 382 -19.39 -26.69 -13.91
C GLN A 382 -18.28 -27.26 -13.03
N TYR A 383 -17.07 -27.47 -13.57
CA TYR A 383 -15.95 -28.01 -12.81
C TYR A 383 -15.39 -26.95 -11.85
N GLY A 384 -15.17 -25.73 -12.35
CA GLY A 384 -14.76 -24.61 -11.52
C GLY A 384 -15.82 -24.21 -10.50
N ILE A 385 -17.11 -24.23 -10.88
CA ILE A 385 -18.23 -23.99 -9.95
C ILE A 385 -18.25 -25.04 -8.84
N LYS A 386 -18.15 -26.33 -9.18
CA LYS A 386 -18.14 -27.42 -8.21
C LYS A 386 -16.92 -27.36 -7.30
N TYR A 387 -15.78 -26.96 -7.84
CA TYR A 387 -14.54 -26.81 -7.07
C TYR A 387 -14.64 -25.62 -6.11
N GLY A 388 -15.27 -24.52 -6.53
CA GLY A 388 -15.75 -23.45 -5.65
C GLY A 388 -14.65 -22.62 -4.97
N MET A 389 -13.45 -22.57 -5.54
CA MET A 389 -12.29 -21.90 -4.95
C MET A 389 -11.95 -20.62 -5.73
N PRO A 390 -12.18 -19.43 -5.15
CA PRO A 390 -11.90 -18.18 -5.85
C PRO A 390 -10.43 -17.75 -5.77
N THR A 391 -10.04 -16.82 -6.64
CA THR A 391 -8.71 -16.21 -6.65
C THR A 391 -8.71 -14.77 -6.16
N ASN A 392 -7.73 -14.41 -5.31
CA ASN A 392 -7.41 -13.02 -4.97
C ASN A 392 -5.90 -12.72 -5.07
N THR A 393 -5.58 -11.49 -5.46
CA THR A 393 -4.22 -11.09 -5.79
C THR A 393 -3.92 -9.62 -5.43
N ARG A 394 -2.67 -9.32 -5.08
CA ARG A 394 -2.13 -7.97 -4.96
C ARG A 394 -0.93 -7.82 -5.90
N HIS A 395 -0.98 -6.83 -6.78
CA HIS A 395 0.07 -6.53 -7.75
C HIS A 395 0.67 -5.17 -7.44
N LYS A 396 1.99 -5.07 -7.51
CA LYS A 396 2.70 -3.80 -7.35
C LYS A 396 3.89 -3.73 -8.30
N LYS A 397 4.07 -2.60 -8.99
CA LYS A 397 5.25 -2.35 -9.85
C LYS A 397 5.49 -3.46 -10.90
N ALA A 398 4.46 -3.79 -11.67
CA ALA A 398 4.60 -4.70 -12.81
C ALA A 398 4.82 -3.93 -14.11
N ASN A 399 5.81 -4.32 -14.90
CA ASN A 399 6.04 -3.81 -16.26
C ASN A 399 5.70 -4.91 -17.28
N CYS A 400 4.83 -4.61 -18.25
CA CYS A 400 4.34 -5.59 -19.21
C CYS A 400 4.44 -5.11 -20.65
N ILE A 401 4.83 -6.02 -21.54
CA ILE A 401 4.77 -5.90 -23.00
C ILE A 401 3.99 -7.10 -23.55
N SER A 402 2.85 -6.85 -24.18
CA SER A 402 1.98 -7.89 -24.78
C SER A 402 1.11 -7.28 -25.91
N PRO A 403 1.70 -7.10 -27.11
CA PRO A 403 1.10 -6.34 -28.21
C PRO A 403 -0.32 -6.72 -28.58
N ASP A 404 -0.63 -8.02 -28.54
CA ASP A 404 -1.88 -8.57 -29.02
C ASP A 404 -2.73 -9.18 -27.87
N SER A 405 -2.42 -8.85 -26.60
CA SER A 405 -3.18 -9.32 -25.43
C SER A 405 -3.14 -8.35 -24.22
N ALA A 406 -3.36 -8.83 -22.99
CA ALA A 406 -3.58 -7.98 -21.82
C ALA A 406 -2.40 -7.86 -20.84
N THR A 407 -2.26 -6.70 -20.17
CA THR A 407 -1.37 -6.57 -19.01
C THR A 407 -1.91 -7.31 -17.79
N ILE A 408 -3.19 -7.10 -17.45
CA ILE A 408 -3.91 -7.87 -16.44
C ILE A 408 -5.16 -8.44 -17.08
N ALA A 409 -5.26 -9.76 -17.20
CA ALA A 409 -6.45 -10.46 -17.63
C ALA A 409 -7.15 -11.15 -16.46
N LEU A 410 -8.48 -11.05 -16.44
CA LEU A 410 -9.36 -11.75 -15.52
C LEU A 410 -10.21 -12.72 -16.35
N GLY A 411 -9.99 -14.02 -16.19
CA GLY A 411 -10.65 -15.07 -16.97
C GLY A 411 -9.87 -15.51 -18.24
N SER A 412 -10.45 -16.28 -19.16
CA SER A 412 -11.88 -16.59 -19.25
C SER A 412 -12.37 -17.67 -18.27
N GLU A 413 -11.44 -18.38 -17.66
CA GLU A 413 -11.69 -19.50 -16.74
C GLU A 413 -11.87 -18.92 -15.34
N MET A 414 -13.09 -18.44 -15.04
CA MET A 414 -13.41 -17.66 -13.84
C MET A 414 -14.54 -18.28 -12.99
N SER A 415 -14.78 -19.57 -13.17
CA SER A 415 -15.98 -20.26 -12.70
C SER A 415 -16.04 -20.48 -11.19
N GLY A 416 -14.88 -20.62 -10.53
CA GLY A 416 -14.74 -20.64 -9.07
C GLY A 416 -14.79 -19.25 -8.43
N GLY A 417 -14.59 -18.21 -9.23
CA GLY A 417 -14.68 -16.80 -8.86
C GLY A 417 -13.33 -16.07 -8.82
N ILE A 418 -13.33 -14.79 -9.20
CA ILE A 418 -12.18 -13.89 -9.06
C ILE A 418 -12.62 -12.70 -8.22
N GLN A 419 -11.89 -12.38 -7.15
CA GLN A 419 -12.24 -11.31 -6.23
C GLN A 419 -11.05 -10.64 -5.53
N ASP A 420 -11.24 -9.42 -5.03
CA ASP A 420 -10.21 -8.63 -4.32
C ASP A 420 -8.87 -8.56 -5.06
N VAL A 421 -8.93 -8.28 -6.37
CA VAL A 421 -7.73 -8.06 -7.19
C VAL A 421 -7.33 -6.61 -7.04
N ARG A 422 -6.14 -6.34 -6.47
CA ARG A 422 -5.62 -4.97 -6.32
C ARG A 422 -4.33 -4.82 -7.08
N ALA A 423 -4.28 -3.93 -8.07
CA ALA A 423 -3.09 -3.65 -8.84
C ALA A 423 -2.67 -2.19 -8.68
N GLU A 424 -1.42 -1.93 -8.34
CA GLU A 424 -0.88 -0.57 -8.20
C GLU A 424 0.46 -0.37 -8.89
N ASP A 425 0.68 0.84 -9.40
CA ASP A 425 1.97 1.22 -10.02
C ASP A 425 2.34 0.30 -11.20
N ILE A 426 1.36 0.00 -12.06
CA ILE A 426 1.50 -0.90 -13.21
C ILE A 426 1.88 -0.11 -14.45
N THR A 427 2.87 -0.59 -15.22
CA THR A 427 3.22 -0.01 -16.52
C THR A 427 2.90 -0.99 -17.65
N ALA A 428 1.94 -0.63 -18.50
CA ALA A 428 1.62 -1.35 -19.72
C ALA A 428 2.33 -0.67 -20.90
N ILE A 429 3.15 -1.41 -21.65
CA ILE A 429 3.98 -0.90 -22.73
C ILE A 429 3.62 -1.68 -24.00
N ASN A 430 3.09 -1.02 -25.03
CA ASN A 430 2.70 -1.69 -26.27
C ASN A 430 1.85 -2.94 -26.02
N THR A 431 0.78 -2.78 -25.25
CA THR A 431 -0.18 -3.86 -24.98
C THR A 431 -1.49 -3.66 -25.73
N GLN A 432 -2.25 -4.71 -26.03
CA GLN A 432 -3.60 -4.53 -26.60
C GLN A 432 -4.58 -3.99 -25.55
N SER A 433 -4.59 -4.60 -24.37
CA SER A 433 -5.44 -4.20 -23.24
C SER A 433 -4.63 -4.02 -21.97
N ALA A 434 -4.84 -2.93 -21.23
CA ALA A 434 -4.18 -2.76 -19.93
C ALA A 434 -4.84 -3.66 -18.85
N VAL A 435 -6.17 -3.70 -18.85
CA VAL A 435 -6.95 -4.63 -18.04
C VAL A 435 -8.02 -5.24 -18.93
N ARG A 436 -8.10 -6.57 -18.98
CA ARG A 436 -9.04 -7.32 -19.82
C ARG A 436 -9.87 -8.27 -18.95
N ILE A 437 -11.16 -8.32 -19.19
CA ILE A 437 -12.08 -9.20 -18.48
C ILE A 437 -12.70 -10.14 -19.51
N LYS A 438 -12.67 -11.44 -19.26
CA LYS A 438 -13.09 -12.47 -20.23
C LYS A 438 -14.06 -13.43 -19.55
N THR A 439 -15.16 -13.75 -20.22
CA THR A 439 -16.18 -14.70 -19.76
C THR A 439 -17.12 -15.10 -20.91
N ALA A 440 -17.93 -16.15 -20.73
CA ALA A 440 -18.86 -16.71 -21.72
C ALA A 440 -20.12 -17.34 -21.07
N PRO A 441 -21.26 -17.50 -21.81
CA PRO A 441 -22.41 -18.25 -21.33
C PRO A 441 -21.97 -19.66 -20.97
N GLY A 442 -22.41 -20.14 -19.81
CA GLY A 442 -22.00 -21.45 -19.29
C GLY A 442 -20.77 -21.41 -18.38
N ARG A 443 -19.98 -20.32 -18.36
CA ARG A 443 -18.86 -20.18 -17.41
C ARG A 443 -19.31 -20.19 -15.96
N GLY A 444 -20.43 -19.52 -15.65
CA GLY A 444 -20.85 -19.28 -14.27
C GLY A 444 -19.82 -18.46 -13.48
N GLY A 445 -19.73 -18.67 -12.17
CA GLY A 445 -18.78 -17.94 -11.32
C GLY A 445 -19.05 -16.44 -11.24
N TYR A 446 -18.02 -15.67 -10.87
CA TYR A 446 -18.11 -14.21 -10.72
C TYR A 446 -16.74 -13.54 -10.86
N ILE A 447 -16.72 -12.28 -11.29
CA ILE A 447 -15.56 -11.39 -11.18
C ILE A 447 -16.00 -10.14 -10.42
N LYS A 448 -15.40 -9.84 -9.27
CA LYS A 448 -15.81 -8.69 -8.45
C LYS A 448 -14.65 -8.05 -7.70
N ASP A 449 -14.84 -6.85 -7.20
CA ASP A 449 -13.90 -6.18 -6.30
C ASP A 449 -12.48 -6.06 -6.90
N ILE A 450 -12.42 -5.49 -8.11
CA ILE A 450 -11.19 -5.29 -8.88
C ILE A 450 -10.78 -3.82 -8.79
N PHE A 451 -9.60 -3.55 -8.27
CA PHE A 451 -9.06 -2.22 -8.02
C PHE A 451 -7.72 -2.05 -8.72
N VAL A 452 -7.63 -1.09 -9.63
CA VAL A 452 -6.38 -0.74 -10.31
C VAL A 452 -6.09 0.73 -10.06
N ARG A 453 -4.92 1.05 -9.51
CA ARG A 453 -4.52 2.44 -9.21
C ARG A 453 -3.14 2.76 -9.78
N ARG A 454 -2.94 4.02 -10.21
CA ARG A 454 -1.64 4.50 -10.72
C ARG A 454 -1.08 3.59 -11.82
N MET A 455 -1.85 3.41 -12.88
CA MET A 455 -1.42 2.66 -14.07
C MET A 455 -0.88 3.62 -15.14
N THR A 456 0.27 3.29 -15.72
CA THR A 456 0.91 4.04 -16.81
C THR A 456 0.80 3.24 -18.10
N LEU A 457 0.17 3.82 -19.13
CA LEU A 457 0.05 3.23 -20.46
C LEU A 457 1.02 3.93 -21.43
N LYS A 458 1.94 3.18 -22.04
CA LYS A 458 2.94 3.68 -23.00
C LYS A 458 2.76 3.04 -24.36
N THR A 459 2.50 3.87 -25.38
CA THR A 459 2.58 3.49 -26.81
C THR A 459 1.71 2.28 -27.17
N MET A 460 0.39 2.45 -27.24
CA MET A 460 -0.55 1.41 -27.67
C MET A 460 -0.60 1.31 -29.20
N LYS A 461 -0.60 0.09 -29.76
CA LYS A 461 -0.39 -0.19 -31.19
C LYS A 461 -1.51 0.30 -32.11
N ASP A 462 -2.77 0.31 -31.66
CA ASP A 462 -3.92 0.71 -32.48
C ASP A 462 -4.80 1.80 -31.83
N ILE A 463 -4.87 2.97 -32.46
CA ILE A 463 -5.97 3.95 -32.29
C ILE A 463 -6.90 3.96 -33.53
N VAL A 464 -6.62 3.11 -34.53
CA VAL A 464 -7.46 2.90 -35.73
C VAL A 464 -7.77 1.41 -35.93
N ALA A 465 -8.23 0.80 -34.85
CA ALA A 465 -9.28 -0.17 -34.96
C ALA A 465 -10.41 0.41 -34.10
N GLU A 466 -11.65 0.15 -34.47
CA GLU A 466 -12.73 0.21 -33.50
C GLU A 466 -12.23 -0.39 -32.18
N ASN A 467 -12.30 0.40 -31.12
CA ASN A 467 -11.98 0.06 -29.73
C ASN A 467 -10.53 0.27 -29.22
N VAL A 468 -10.32 1.35 -28.44
CA VAL A 468 -9.53 1.23 -27.20
C VAL A 468 -10.34 0.36 -26.26
N ASN A 469 -10.12 -0.94 -26.37
CA ASN A 469 -10.98 -1.93 -25.77
C ASN A 469 -10.51 -2.19 -24.34
N ILE A 470 -11.19 -1.57 -23.37
CA ILE A 470 -11.55 -2.31 -22.14
C ILE A 470 -12.63 -3.32 -22.58
N THR A 471 -12.32 -4.26 -23.48
CA THR A 471 -13.30 -5.28 -23.86
C THR A 471 -13.45 -6.24 -22.70
N GLY A 472 -14.64 -6.26 -22.14
CA GLY A 472 -15.30 -7.53 -21.91
C GLY A 472 -15.83 -8.04 -23.25
N SER A 473 -15.34 -9.17 -23.75
CA SER A 473 -16.23 -10.02 -24.53
C SER A 473 -17.19 -10.62 -23.50
N LEU A 474 -18.34 -9.96 -23.31
CA LEU A 474 -19.39 -10.44 -22.41
C LEU A 474 -20.32 -11.31 -23.24
N SER A 475 -19.96 -12.57 -23.37
CA SER A 475 -20.94 -13.57 -23.77
C SER A 475 -21.51 -14.19 -22.48
N GLY A 476 -22.84 -14.29 -22.45
CA GLY A 476 -23.79 -14.84 -21.46
C GLY A 476 -23.43 -15.06 -20.00
N PHE A 477 -24.32 -14.61 -19.14
CA PHE A 477 -24.39 -15.01 -17.75
C PHE A 477 -25.81 -15.42 -17.41
N GLU A 478 -25.95 -16.44 -16.56
CA GLU A 478 -27.17 -16.68 -15.80
C GLU A 478 -27.03 -15.94 -14.45
N LYS A 479 -27.57 -14.70 -14.40
CA LYS A 479 -27.69 -13.78 -13.23
C LYS A 479 -26.39 -13.13 -12.67
N ASP A 480 -26.38 -11.79 -12.72
CA ASP A 480 -25.53 -10.80 -12.01
C ASP A 480 -24.05 -11.13 -11.77
N PRO A 481 -23.19 -11.02 -12.79
CA PRO A 481 -21.86 -11.63 -12.78
C PRO A 481 -20.67 -10.73 -12.43
N PHE A 482 -20.87 -9.41 -12.45
CA PHE A 482 -19.79 -8.43 -12.40
C PHE A 482 -20.17 -7.23 -11.54
N THR A 483 -19.44 -7.04 -10.43
CA THR A 483 -19.69 -5.94 -9.49
C THR A 483 -18.37 -5.39 -8.93
N GLY A 484 -18.13 -4.10 -9.10
CA GLY A 484 -17.01 -3.39 -8.45
C GLY A 484 -15.71 -3.47 -9.26
N PHE A 485 -15.55 -2.57 -10.23
CA PHE A 485 -14.32 -2.38 -10.99
C PHE A 485 -13.94 -0.90 -10.96
N CYS A 486 -12.78 -0.59 -10.38
CA CYS A 486 -12.28 0.77 -10.24
C CYS A 486 -10.91 0.92 -10.87
N ILE A 487 -10.76 1.88 -11.79
CA ILE A 487 -9.44 2.36 -12.24
C ILE A 487 -9.26 3.80 -11.78
N SER A 488 -8.17 4.11 -11.08
CA SER A 488 -7.88 5.48 -10.61
C SER A 488 -6.47 5.95 -10.95
N ASN A 489 -6.34 7.24 -11.29
CA ASN A 489 -5.05 7.88 -11.61
C ASN A 489 -4.27 7.19 -12.75
N ALA A 490 -4.96 6.83 -13.84
CA ALA A 490 -4.30 6.31 -15.03
C ALA A 490 -3.66 7.45 -15.86
N THR A 491 -2.42 7.25 -16.30
CA THR A 491 -1.71 8.17 -17.21
C THR A 491 -1.53 7.49 -18.55
N ILE A 492 -1.94 8.15 -19.64
CA ILE A 492 -1.87 7.61 -21.00
C ILE A 492 -0.89 8.45 -21.82
N THR A 493 0.12 7.80 -22.39
CA THR A 493 1.08 8.44 -23.31
C THR A 493 0.91 7.86 -24.71
N LEU A 494 0.42 8.68 -25.64
CA LEU A 494 0.17 8.31 -27.03
C LEU A 494 1.35 8.62 -27.94
N SER A 495 1.56 7.78 -28.97
CA SER A 495 2.51 8.07 -30.05
C SER A 495 2.03 9.22 -30.93
N GLU A 496 2.95 9.88 -31.62
CA GLU A 496 2.68 11.06 -32.45
C GLU A 496 1.78 10.74 -33.66
N THR A 497 1.90 9.53 -34.20
CA THR A 497 1.01 8.99 -35.23
C THR A 497 -0.40 8.75 -34.71
N ALA A 498 -0.54 8.22 -33.49
CA ALA A 498 -1.84 7.96 -32.89
C ALA A 498 -2.58 9.25 -32.48
N LYS A 499 -1.83 10.31 -32.12
CA LYS A 499 -2.37 11.66 -31.92
C LYS A 499 -2.98 12.23 -33.22
N LYS A 500 -2.25 12.13 -34.34
CA LYS A 500 -2.71 12.62 -35.66
C LYS A 500 -3.99 11.95 -36.16
N ILE A 501 -4.22 10.68 -35.82
CA ILE A 501 -5.44 9.99 -36.25
C ILE A 501 -6.62 10.30 -35.33
N LEU A 502 -6.36 10.50 -34.03
CA LEU A 502 -7.37 10.99 -33.08
C LEU A 502 -7.88 12.40 -33.47
N ASP A 503 -6.99 13.25 -34.01
CA ASP A 503 -7.31 14.60 -34.50
C ASP A 503 -8.24 14.62 -35.73
N ILE A 504 -8.23 13.56 -36.57
CA ILE A 504 -9.04 13.49 -37.80
C ILE A 504 -10.45 12.93 -37.51
N LEU A 505 -10.62 12.09 -36.48
CA LEU A 505 -11.84 11.30 -36.30
C LEU A 505 -12.78 11.78 -35.17
N SER A 506 -12.44 12.80 -34.37
CA SER A 506 -13.29 13.23 -33.23
C SER A 506 -13.74 12.07 -32.32
N ILE A 507 -12.87 11.06 -32.11
CA ILE A 507 -13.21 9.85 -31.34
C ILE A 507 -12.97 10.09 -29.86
N LEU A 508 -14.05 10.03 -29.09
CA LEU A 508 -14.05 9.91 -27.63
C LEU A 508 -13.41 8.55 -27.26
N ILE A 509 -12.38 8.55 -26.41
CA ILE A 509 -11.89 7.31 -25.77
C ILE A 509 -12.99 6.80 -24.83
N LEU A 510 -13.85 5.92 -25.33
CA LEU A 510 -15.01 5.33 -24.65
C LEU A 510 -14.66 4.00 -23.99
N VAL A 511 -15.17 3.78 -22.78
CA VAL A 511 -15.26 2.46 -22.13
C VAL A 511 -16.32 1.67 -22.89
N GLY A 512 -15.92 0.69 -23.71
CA GLY A 512 -16.84 -0.21 -24.39
C GLY A 512 -17.30 -1.34 -23.48
N CYS A 513 -18.50 -1.24 -22.90
CA CYS A 513 -19.14 -2.37 -22.22
C CYS A 513 -20.25 -2.90 -23.14
N VAL A 514 -20.03 -4.05 -23.81
CA VAL A 514 -21.05 -4.69 -24.64
C VAL A 514 -21.81 -5.69 -23.78
N SER A 515 -22.98 -5.34 -23.24
CA SER A 515 -23.83 -6.26 -22.48
C SER A 515 -24.89 -6.91 -23.37
N LEU A 516 -25.09 -8.23 -23.25
CA LEU A 516 -26.28 -8.91 -23.80
C LEU A 516 -27.53 -8.52 -22.98
N PRO A 517 -28.76 -8.60 -23.54
CA PRO A 517 -30.01 -8.17 -22.88
C PRO A 517 -30.35 -8.86 -21.54
N ILE A 518 -29.58 -9.87 -21.14
CA ILE A 518 -29.85 -10.78 -20.01
C ILE A 518 -28.90 -10.53 -18.81
N ALA A 519 -27.86 -9.68 -18.97
CA ALA A 519 -26.89 -9.38 -17.91
C ALA A 519 -26.41 -7.92 -17.94
N GLU A 520 -26.65 -7.15 -16.88
CA GLU A 520 -26.19 -5.76 -16.73
C GLU A 520 -24.82 -5.69 -16.01
N SER A 521 -23.89 -4.88 -16.52
CA SER A 521 -22.68 -4.51 -15.76
C SER A 521 -23.02 -3.42 -14.72
N ARG A 522 -22.54 -3.59 -13.48
CA ARG A 522 -22.85 -2.67 -12.36
C ARG A 522 -21.55 -2.22 -11.66
N ASN A 523 -21.43 -0.91 -11.37
CA ASN A 523 -20.29 -0.27 -10.68
C ASN A 523 -18.94 -0.30 -11.40
N VAL A 524 -18.89 0.13 -12.65
CA VAL A 524 -17.62 0.51 -13.27
C VAL A 524 -17.36 1.98 -12.95
N GLN A 525 -16.25 2.27 -12.26
CA GLN A 525 -15.82 3.63 -11.95
C GLN A 525 -14.41 3.90 -12.50
N ILE A 526 -14.25 5.01 -13.24
CA ILE A 526 -12.94 5.51 -13.67
C ILE A 526 -12.74 6.90 -13.04
N LEU A 527 -11.77 7.02 -12.14
CA LEU A 527 -11.57 8.23 -11.32
C LEU A 527 -10.25 8.92 -11.72
N LYS A 528 -10.35 10.14 -12.25
CA LYS A 528 -9.26 11.01 -12.75
C LYS A 528 -8.44 10.43 -13.93
N LYS A 529 -8.58 11.07 -15.09
CA LYS A 529 -7.76 10.86 -16.30
C LYS A 529 -6.87 12.09 -16.51
N LYS A 530 -5.55 11.91 -16.54
CA LYS A 530 -4.61 12.98 -16.96
C LYS A 530 -4.17 12.66 -18.38
N THR A 531 -4.82 13.28 -19.36
CA THR A 531 -4.37 13.23 -20.76
C THR A 531 -3.60 14.51 -21.01
N THR A 532 -2.31 14.42 -21.36
CA THR A 532 -1.53 15.61 -21.74
C THR A 532 -1.83 15.91 -23.21
N ILE A 533 -2.82 16.77 -23.45
CA ILE A 533 -3.11 17.33 -24.78
C ILE A 533 -3.00 18.85 -24.64
N ASN A 534 -1.99 19.45 -25.27
CA ASN A 534 -1.83 20.90 -25.33
C ASN A 534 -2.47 21.42 -26.63
N TYR A 535 -3.45 22.32 -26.55
CA TYR A 535 -3.96 23.07 -27.71
C TYR A 535 -4.18 24.56 -27.37
N PRO A 536 -3.92 25.48 -28.33
CA PRO A 536 -4.39 26.85 -28.29
C PRO A 536 -5.84 26.96 -28.80
N ALA A 537 -6.59 27.94 -28.27
CA ALA A 537 -8.02 28.10 -28.48
C ALA A 537 -8.41 28.50 -29.92
N ILE A 538 -9.33 27.76 -30.56
CA ILE A 538 -10.08 28.19 -31.76
C ILE A 538 -11.53 27.66 -31.70
N SER A 539 -12.49 28.54 -32.02
CA SER A 539 -13.94 28.28 -32.09
C SER A 539 -14.38 27.65 -33.42
N CYS A 540 -15.43 26.81 -33.43
CA CYS A 540 -16.52 26.75 -34.44
C CYS A 540 -17.46 25.54 -34.18
N ARG A 541 -18.78 25.75 -34.06
CA ARG A 541 -19.90 25.70 -35.05
C ARG A 541 -20.42 24.30 -35.43
N LYS A 542 -21.76 24.17 -35.34
CA LYS A 542 -22.61 23.00 -35.61
C LYS A 542 -22.64 22.60 -37.09
N HIS A 543 -22.72 21.29 -37.37
CA HIS A 543 -23.49 20.72 -38.49
C HIS A 543 -23.98 19.30 -38.16
N SER A 544 -25.15 18.96 -38.71
CA SER A 544 -25.92 17.72 -38.56
C SER A 544 -26.09 17.05 -39.92
N ALA A 545 -26.02 15.72 -40.02
CA ALA A 545 -26.53 14.96 -41.17
C ALA A 545 -26.86 13.49 -40.81
N ALA A 546 -27.82 12.91 -41.54
CA ALA A 546 -28.66 11.77 -41.23
C ALA A 546 -28.17 10.41 -41.80
N LEU A 547 -28.77 9.31 -41.32
CA LEU A 547 -28.64 7.92 -41.80
C LEU A 547 -29.97 7.45 -42.43
N THR A 548 -29.88 6.67 -43.51
CA THR A 548 -30.98 6.03 -44.25
C THR A 548 -31.08 4.52 -43.96
N GLU A 549 -32.31 4.01 -43.91
CA GLU A 549 -32.74 2.63 -43.63
C GLU A 549 -32.74 1.69 -44.86
N PHE A 550 -32.70 0.38 -44.59
CA PHE A 550 -33.43 -0.74 -45.24
C PHE A 550 -33.47 -1.90 -44.20
N GLY A 551 -34.50 -2.71 -43.92
CA GLY A 551 -35.86 -2.91 -44.43
C GLY A 551 -36.19 -4.42 -44.44
N GLY A 552 -37.20 -4.90 -43.68
CA GLY A 552 -37.92 -6.15 -44.03
C GLY A 552 -38.43 -7.10 -42.92
N VAL A 553 -39.71 -6.91 -42.52
CA VAL A 553 -40.84 -7.87 -42.23
C VAL A 553 -40.57 -9.19 -41.46
N GLY A 554 -41.31 -9.62 -40.42
CA GLY A 554 -42.51 -9.17 -39.70
C GLY A 554 -43.10 -10.36 -38.90
N ASP A 555 -43.58 -10.16 -37.66
CA ASP A 555 -44.98 -10.46 -37.27
C ASP A 555 -45.28 -10.17 -35.79
N GLY A 556 -46.52 -9.71 -35.58
CA GLY A 556 -47.08 -9.09 -34.38
C GLY A 556 -46.88 -9.78 -33.02
N LYS A 557 -46.53 -8.97 -32.02
CA LYS A 557 -47.40 -8.62 -30.87
C LYS A 557 -46.66 -7.70 -29.89
N ASN A 558 -47.23 -6.50 -29.71
CA ASN A 558 -47.02 -5.55 -28.60
C ASN A 558 -45.60 -5.42 -28.02
N THR A 559 -44.79 -4.59 -28.68
CA THR A 559 -43.66 -3.91 -28.05
C THR A 559 -43.79 -2.41 -28.32
N GLU A 560 -44.09 -1.62 -27.29
CA GLU A 560 -43.88 -0.17 -27.34
C GLU A 560 -42.39 0.08 -27.61
N HIS A 561 -42.04 0.39 -28.85
CA HIS A 561 -40.83 1.12 -29.17
C HIS A 561 -40.99 2.54 -28.64
N ARG A 562 -40.37 2.85 -27.50
CA ARG A 562 -39.99 4.23 -27.20
C ARG A 562 -38.55 4.43 -27.64
N GLY A 563 -38.38 4.83 -28.89
CA GLY A 563 -37.20 5.60 -29.26
C GLY A 563 -37.15 6.86 -28.42
N PHE A 564 -36.01 7.14 -27.80
CA PHE A 564 -35.77 8.45 -27.19
C PHE A 564 -34.48 9.05 -27.75
N SER A 565 -34.70 10.14 -28.47
CA SER A 565 -33.75 11.16 -28.82
C SER A 565 -32.89 11.58 -27.63
N ILE A 566 -31.60 11.77 -27.87
CA ILE A 566 -30.71 12.46 -26.93
C ILE A 566 -31.15 13.93 -26.88
N CYS A 567 -32.00 14.25 -25.92
CA CYS A 567 -32.22 15.61 -25.47
C CYS A 567 -31.09 15.99 -24.52
N TYR A 568 -30.29 16.98 -24.91
CA TYR A 568 -29.62 17.85 -23.95
C TYR A 568 -30.71 18.48 -23.07
N CYS A 569 -30.73 18.14 -21.78
CA CYS A 569 -31.53 18.88 -20.80
C CYS A 569 -30.59 19.62 -19.85
N GLN A 570 -30.46 20.93 -20.11
CA GLN A 570 -30.20 21.90 -19.06
C GLN A 570 -31.30 21.77 -18.00
N SER A 571 -30.89 21.65 -16.73
CA SER A 571 -31.61 22.00 -15.50
C SER A 571 -33.15 21.93 -15.49
N LYS A 572 -33.70 20.92 -14.79
CA LYS A 572 -34.71 21.07 -13.72
C LYS A 572 -34.97 19.71 -13.01
N PRO A 573 -35.25 19.69 -11.69
CA PRO A 573 -35.38 18.46 -10.92
C PRO A 573 -36.76 17.80 -11.11
N ILE A 574 -36.78 16.50 -11.41
CA ILE A 574 -37.98 15.68 -11.42
C ILE A 574 -38.07 14.97 -10.06
N TRP A 575 -39.19 15.16 -9.37
CA TRP A 575 -39.54 14.48 -8.13
C TRP A 575 -40.00 13.05 -8.41
N PHE A 576 -39.35 12.04 -7.81
CA PHE A 576 -39.90 10.68 -7.73
C PHE A 576 -40.19 10.34 -6.26
N ARG A 577 -41.49 10.18 -5.97
CA ARG A 577 -42.01 9.51 -4.77
C ARG A 577 -41.82 8.01 -4.93
N TRP A 578 -41.27 7.34 -3.93
CA TRP A 578 -41.46 5.91 -3.71
C TRP A 578 -42.09 5.67 -2.34
N TRP A 579 -43.23 4.99 -2.37
CA TRP A 579 -43.90 4.40 -1.22
C TRP A 579 -43.09 3.18 -0.75
N SER A 580 -42.87 3.09 0.56
CA SER A 580 -42.35 1.90 1.22
C SER A 580 -43.51 0.96 1.56
N THR A 581 -43.60 -0.17 0.87
CA THR A 581 -44.30 -1.37 1.34
C THR A 581 -43.28 -2.50 1.41
N ALA A 582 -42.76 -2.72 2.62
CA ALA A 582 -42.19 -4.01 3.02
C ALA A 582 -42.71 -4.29 4.44
N TYR A 583 -43.51 -5.34 4.53
CA TYR A 583 -44.16 -5.83 5.74
C TYR A 583 -43.11 -6.20 6.80
N CYS A 584 -43.26 -5.61 7.99
CA CYS A 584 -42.63 -6.07 9.21
C CYS A 584 -43.36 -7.31 9.73
N THR A 585 -42.67 -8.44 9.85
CA THR A 585 -43.02 -9.51 10.79
C THR A 585 -41.85 -9.71 11.73
N THR A 586 -41.89 -9.02 12.88
CA THR A 586 -41.15 -9.31 14.14
C THR A 586 -41.49 -8.32 15.26
N GLY A 587 -42.55 -7.50 15.10
CA GLY A 587 -42.97 -6.52 16.12
C GLY A 587 -43.96 -7.02 17.18
N GLU A 588 -44.53 -8.23 17.05
CA GLU A 588 -45.56 -8.70 17.99
C GLU A 588 -45.03 -9.62 19.12
N MET A 589 -43.88 -10.27 18.97
CA MET A 589 -43.40 -11.20 20.01
C MET A 589 -42.69 -10.52 21.21
N VAL A 590 -42.27 -9.26 21.09
CA VAL A 590 -41.60 -8.53 22.20
C VAL A 590 -42.62 -7.78 23.07
N LYS A 591 -43.79 -7.46 22.51
CA LYS A 591 -44.87 -6.77 23.24
C LYS A 591 -45.56 -7.71 24.23
N GLU A 592 -45.71 -8.99 23.88
CA GLU A 592 -46.25 -10.01 24.79
C GLU A 592 -45.26 -10.41 25.91
N ALA A 593 -43.96 -10.40 25.62
CA ALA A 593 -42.92 -10.74 26.61
C ALA A 593 -42.65 -9.63 27.66
N LEU A 594 -42.88 -8.36 27.33
CA LEU A 594 -42.66 -7.25 28.26
C LEU A 594 -43.92 -6.91 29.09
N THR A 595 -45.11 -7.24 28.56
CA THR A 595 -46.37 -7.09 29.30
C THR A 595 -46.51 -8.16 30.39
N SER A 596 -45.91 -9.34 30.21
CA SER A 596 -45.86 -10.41 31.23
C SER A 596 -44.87 -10.15 32.37
N LEU A 597 -44.05 -9.09 32.28
CA LEU A 597 -43.05 -8.70 33.29
C LEU A 597 -43.37 -7.39 34.04
N GLY A 598 -44.50 -6.74 33.75
CA GLY A 598 -45.03 -5.65 34.58
C GLY A 598 -44.24 -4.32 34.59
N ILE A 599 -43.38 -4.06 33.60
CA ILE A 599 -42.57 -2.83 33.56
C ILE A 599 -43.25 -1.76 32.69
N SER A 600 -43.55 -0.60 33.29
CA SER A 600 -44.18 0.56 32.63
C SER A 600 -43.18 1.42 31.84
N PRO A 601 -43.45 1.82 30.57
CA PRO A 601 -42.56 2.66 29.78
C PRO A 601 -42.97 4.15 29.81
N PHE A 602 -42.16 5.00 30.41
CA PHE A 602 -42.19 6.46 30.20
C PHE A 602 -40.99 6.93 29.37
N SER A 603 -41.32 7.54 28.22
CA SER A 603 -40.59 8.55 27.43
C SER A 603 -39.10 8.35 27.08
N TYR A 604 -38.83 7.70 25.94
CA TYR A 604 -37.77 8.11 25.02
C TYR A 604 -38.31 8.12 23.57
N LYS A 605 -38.40 9.31 22.96
CA LYS A 605 -38.76 9.45 21.53
C LYS A 605 -37.53 9.10 20.68
N ARG A 606 -37.58 7.89 20.10
CA ARG A 606 -36.84 7.38 18.93
C ARG A 606 -35.41 7.92 18.74
N VAL A 607 -34.47 7.29 19.46
CA VAL A 607 -33.08 7.13 19.05
C VAL A 607 -32.89 5.64 18.74
N LEU A 608 -32.40 5.30 17.55
CA LEU A 608 -32.06 3.92 17.19
C LEU A 608 -30.84 3.50 18.02
N PHE A 609 -31.06 2.69 19.05
CA PHE A 609 -29.99 2.02 19.78
C PHE A 609 -29.55 0.78 18.99
N PHE A 610 -28.33 0.82 18.44
CA PHE A 610 -27.62 -0.38 17.98
C PHE A 610 -26.27 -0.42 18.70
N SER A 611 -26.02 -1.48 19.47
CA SER A 611 -24.79 -1.67 20.26
C SER A 611 -23.60 -2.23 19.47
N LEU A 612 -23.71 -2.34 18.14
CA LEU A 612 -22.60 -2.60 17.22
C LEU A 612 -22.96 -2.01 15.85
N LEU A 613 -22.23 -0.98 15.41
CA LEU A 613 -22.38 -0.40 14.08
C LEU A 613 -21.10 -0.66 13.27
N ARG A 614 -21.22 -1.58 12.32
CA ARG A 614 -20.18 -1.88 11.33
C ARG A 614 -20.68 -1.41 9.98
N PHE A 615 -20.12 -0.30 9.50
CA PHE A 615 -20.36 0.16 8.13
C PHE A 615 -19.18 -0.27 7.27
N SER A 616 -19.47 -1.09 6.26
CA SER A 616 -18.53 -1.42 5.22
C SER A 616 -19.15 -0.98 3.90
N PHE A 617 -18.55 0.03 3.28
CA PHE A 617 -19.04 0.63 2.05
C PHE A 617 -18.47 -0.13 0.85
N ASN A 618 -19.30 -0.43 -0.16
CA ASN A 618 -18.89 -1.17 -1.36
C ASN A 618 -19.22 -0.40 -2.67
N ARG A 619 -19.59 0.88 -2.54
CA ARG A 619 -19.93 1.85 -3.59
C ARG A 619 -19.77 3.26 -3.02
N SER A 620 -19.57 4.28 -3.87
CA SER A 620 -19.80 5.69 -3.49
C SER A 620 -21.23 5.82 -2.97
N ILE A 621 -21.41 6.05 -1.66
CA ILE A 621 -22.75 6.26 -1.11
C ILE A 621 -23.07 7.75 -1.16
N THR A 622 -23.92 8.09 -2.11
CA THR A 622 -24.67 9.33 -2.18
C THR A 622 -25.82 9.25 -1.18
N LEU A 623 -25.57 9.59 0.09
CA LEU A 623 -26.66 9.75 1.06
C LEU A 623 -27.31 11.12 0.82
N LEU A 624 -28.60 11.13 0.48
CA LEU A 624 -29.34 12.37 0.26
C LEU A 624 -29.72 12.98 1.60
N TRP A 625 -29.24 14.21 1.82
CA TRP A 625 -29.51 14.98 3.02
C TRP A 625 -30.98 15.42 3.03
N ARG A 626 -31.71 15.15 4.12
CA ARG A 626 -33.08 15.65 4.33
C ARG A 626 -33.05 16.58 5.54
N GLU A 627 -33.51 17.82 5.38
CA GLU A 627 -33.67 18.78 6.47
C GLU A 627 -34.54 18.16 7.58
N GLN A 628 -33.87 17.70 8.63
CA GLN A 628 -34.46 17.32 9.90
C GLN A 628 -33.87 18.26 10.95
N ASN A 629 -34.75 19.04 11.58
CA ASN A 629 -34.38 19.92 12.68
C ASN A 629 -34.44 19.10 13.97
N PHE A 630 -33.33 19.10 14.71
CA PHE A 630 -33.36 18.66 16.09
C PHE A 630 -33.99 19.75 16.98
N PRO A 631 -34.56 19.39 18.15
CA PRO A 631 -35.13 20.36 19.10
C PRO A 631 -34.11 21.40 19.61
N ASP A 632 -32.81 21.12 19.48
CA ASP A 632 -31.70 22.00 19.84
C ASP A 632 -31.31 23.00 18.72
N GLY A 633 -32.05 23.01 17.61
CA GLY A 633 -31.86 23.97 16.51
C GLY A 633 -30.72 23.63 15.54
N ARG A 634 -30.21 22.39 15.54
CA ARG A 634 -29.15 21.95 14.61
C ARG A 634 -29.65 20.99 13.54
N PHE A 635 -28.90 20.97 12.44
CA PHE A 635 -29.08 20.05 11.32
C PHE A 635 -28.32 18.74 11.57
N ALA A 636 -28.94 17.60 11.28
CA ALA A 636 -28.35 16.27 11.50
C ALA A 636 -27.09 15.99 10.64
N SER A 637 -26.00 15.55 11.25
CA SER A 637 -24.82 15.08 10.49
C SER A 637 -25.18 13.90 9.57
N LEU A 638 -24.49 13.79 8.42
CA LEU A 638 -24.84 12.77 7.42
C LEU A 638 -24.70 11.36 7.98
N ILE A 639 -23.61 11.11 8.69
CA ILE A 639 -23.43 9.94 9.56
C ILE A 639 -23.36 10.48 10.98
N LEU A 640 -24.41 10.22 11.76
CA LEU A 640 -24.48 10.54 13.19
C LEU A 640 -24.50 9.25 14.00
N GLY A 641 -23.54 9.09 14.91
CA GLY A 641 -23.53 8.02 15.90
C GLY A 641 -23.43 8.60 17.31
N MET A 642 -24.13 8.01 18.27
CA MET A 642 -24.10 8.44 19.67
C MET A 642 -24.07 7.23 20.60
N ASN A 643 -23.25 7.28 21.66
CA ASN A 643 -23.16 6.23 22.69
C ASN A 643 -22.84 4.84 22.12
N LEU A 644 -21.85 4.76 21.21
CA LEU A 644 -21.48 3.52 20.53
C LEU A 644 -20.23 2.89 21.13
N THR A 645 -20.06 1.59 20.91
CA THR A 645 -18.79 0.89 21.18
C THR A 645 -18.47 -0.05 20.02
N TYR A 646 -17.19 -0.21 19.68
CA TYR A 646 -16.74 -1.04 18.56
C TYR A 646 -17.30 -0.57 17.20
N VAL A 647 -17.06 0.69 16.88
CA VAL A 647 -17.49 1.26 15.61
C VAL A 647 -16.37 1.13 14.59
N VAL A 648 -16.66 0.47 13.47
CA VAL A 648 -15.74 0.39 12.34
C VAL A 648 -16.41 1.01 11.13
N ILE A 649 -15.82 2.09 10.63
CA ILE A 649 -16.15 2.77 9.38
C ILE A 649 -14.96 2.56 8.44
N THR A 650 -15.03 1.55 7.59
CA THR A 650 -13.92 1.22 6.69
C THR A 650 -14.38 1.02 5.27
N GLY A 651 -13.50 1.34 4.32
CA GLY A 651 -13.71 1.09 2.90
C GLY A 651 -12.42 0.63 2.21
N ASN A 652 -12.42 0.61 0.89
CA ASN A 652 -11.24 0.41 0.05
C ASN A 652 -10.93 1.70 -0.73
N ASN A 653 -10.82 2.82 -0.01
CA ASN A 653 -10.87 4.22 -0.48
C ASN A 653 -12.23 4.69 -1.00
N ASP A 654 -13.32 4.02 -0.60
CA ASP A 654 -14.68 4.41 -0.93
C ASP A 654 -14.99 5.85 -0.53
N MET A 655 -15.78 6.54 -1.35
CA MET A 655 -16.08 7.94 -1.17
C MET A 655 -17.41 8.17 -0.44
N ILE A 656 -17.37 9.00 0.60
CA ILE A 656 -18.53 9.60 1.24
C ILE A 656 -18.57 11.07 0.80
N ASP A 657 -19.58 11.44 0.02
CA ASP A 657 -19.76 12.77 -0.55
C ASP A 657 -20.95 13.47 0.12
N GLY A 658 -20.71 14.64 0.71
CA GLY A 658 -21.76 15.46 1.31
C GLY A 658 -22.69 16.12 0.30
N GLN A 659 -22.28 16.30 -0.96
CA GLN A 659 -23.07 16.87 -2.08
C GLN A 659 -23.66 18.28 -1.83
N VAL A 660 -22.82 19.22 -1.39
CA VAL A 660 -23.31 20.42 -0.67
C VAL A 660 -23.10 21.78 -1.32
N ALA A 661 -22.93 21.88 -2.63
CA ALA A 661 -22.94 23.19 -3.31
C ALA A 661 -24.11 24.11 -2.84
N PRO A 662 -25.33 23.59 -2.58
CA PRO A 662 -26.41 24.40 -2.01
C PRO A 662 -26.16 24.96 -0.59
N TRP A 663 -25.41 24.27 0.26
CA TRP A 663 -25.11 24.74 1.64
C TRP A 663 -24.12 25.89 1.65
N TRP A 664 -23.08 25.80 0.81
CA TRP A 664 -22.09 26.86 0.68
C TRP A 664 -22.68 28.13 0.07
N ASP A 665 -23.63 27.99 -0.85
CA ASP A 665 -24.39 29.12 -1.36
C ASP A 665 -25.34 29.73 -0.32
N LYS A 666 -26.04 28.89 0.46
CA LYS A 666 -26.94 29.34 1.53
C LYS A 666 -26.17 30.11 2.62
N ILE A 667 -24.99 29.64 3.04
CA ILE A 667 -24.19 30.34 4.06
C ILE A 667 -23.62 31.66 3.52
N LYS A 668 -23.12 31.69 2.27
CA LYS A 668 -22.66 32.93 1.61
C LYS A 668 -23.75 33.99 1.51
N LYS A 669 -25.02 33.57 1.39
CA LYS A 669 -26.19 34.46 1.30
C LYS A 669 -26.85 34.76 2.65
N GLY A 670 -26.32 34.24 3.76
CA GLY A 670 -26.92 34.41 5.09
C GLY A 670 -28.30 33.77 5.26
N LEU A 671 -28.62 32.72 4.48
CA LEU A 671 -29.94 32.10 4.42
C LEU A 671 -30.14 30.97 5.43
N LEU A 672 -29.12 30.62 6.22
CA LEU A 672 -29.18 29.55 7.21
C LEU A 672 -29.65 30.08 8.57
N LYS A 673 -30.69 29.45 9.13
CA LYS A 673 -31.19 29.74 10.49
C LYS A 673 -30.62 28.80 11.57
N ALA A 674 -29.85 27.80 11.16
CA ALA A 674 -29.27 26.73 11.98
C ALA A 674 -27.84 26.42 11.52
N THR A 675 -27.01 25.83 12.38
CA THR A 675 -25.63 25.47 12.07
C THR A 675 -25.56 24.40 10.98
N ARG A 676 -24.57 24.50 10.08
CA ARG A 676 -24.35 23.50 9.02
C ARG A 676 -24.07 22.13 9.65
N PRO A 677 -24.60 21.03 9.07
CA PRO A 677 -24.32 19.68 9.53
C PRO A 677 -22.87 19.27 9.22
N PHE A 678 -22.35 18.27 9.95
CA PHE A 678 -21.06 17.63 9.64
C PHE A 678 -21.26 16.43 8.71
N LEU A 679 -20.17 15.97 8.09
CA LEU A 679 -20.24 14.75 7.27
C LEU A 679 -20.29 13.50 8.15
N ILE A 680 -19.40 13.37 9.12
CA ILE A 680 -19.40 12.28 10.11
C ILE A 680 -19.24 12.88 11.50
N GLU A 681 -20.23 12.65 12.36
CA GLU A 681 -20.23 13.06 13.77
C GLU A 681 -20.48 11.83 14.63
N LEU A 682 -19.53 11.54 15.52
CA LEU A 682 -19.61 10.40 16.43
C LEU A 682 -19.44 10.92 17.85
N MET A 683 -20.47 10.77 18.65
CA MET A 683 -20.54 11.28 20.01
C MET A 683 -20.44 10.14 21.01
N TYR A 684 -19.70 10.32 22.10
CA TYR A 684 -19.66 9.37 23.22
C TYR A 684 -19.32 7.93 22.79
N THR A 685 -18.38 7.79 21.84
CA THR A 685 -18.06 6.49 21.21
C THR A 685 -16.71 5.95 21.69
N ASN A 686 -16.67 4.67 22.09
CA ASN A 686 -15.43 3.99 22.47
C ASN A 686 -15.02 2.94 21.44
N GLN A 687 -13.72 2.77 21.17
CA GLN A 687 -13.18 1.83 20.18
C GLN A 687 -13.73 2.13 18.78
N LEU A 688 -13.30 3.28 18.26
CA LEU A 688 -13.68 3.80 16.95
C LEU A 688 -12.53 3.59 15.96
N GLN A 689 -12.79 2.90 14.86
CA GLN A 689 -11.90 2.79 13.72
C GLN A 689 -12.53 3.44 12.50
N ILE A 690 -11.81 4.38 11.89
CA ILE A 690 -12.15 4.97 10.59
C ILE A 690 -10.96 4.77 9.66
N SER A 691 -11.10 3.93 8.64
CA SER A 691 -9.95 3.56 7.81
C SER A 691 -10.24 3.43 6.33
N ASN A 692 -9.27 3.82 5.49
CA ASN A 692 -9.30 3.57 4.05
C ASN A 692 -10.58 4.10 3.36
N ILE A 693 -10.94 5.36 3.60
CA ILE A 693 -12.10 6.03 2.97
C ILE A 693 -11.71 7.42 2.47
N THR A 694 -12.46 7.93 1.49
CA THR A 694 -12.36 9.30 0.99
C THR A 694 -13.58 10.11 1.46
N LEU A 695 -13.37 11.25 2.10
CA LEU A 695 -14.42 12.19 2.50
C LEU A 695 -14.35 13.42 1.60
N THR A 696 -15.47 13.82 0.98
CA THR A 696 -15.50 15.00 0.12
C THR A 696 -16.74 15.86 0.35
N ASN A 697 -16.59 17.16 0.08
CA ASN A 697 -17.68 18.13 0.07
C ASN A 697 -18.54 18.09 1.34
N SER A 698 -17.93 18.12 2.53
CA SER A 698 -18.73 18.26 3.75
C SER A 698 -19.47 19.62 3.78
N PRO A 699 -20.75 19.65 4.23
CA PRO A 699 -21.45 20.90 4.48
C PRO A 699 -20.67 21.80 5.45
N SER A 700 -19.97 21.23 6.42
CA SER A 700 -19.10 21.90 7.39
C SER A 700 -17.84 21.06 7.61
N TRP A 701 -17.47 20.71 8.85
CA TRP A 701 -16.38 19.79 9.19
C TRP A 701 -16.62 18.37 8.64
N HIS A 702 -15.56 17.66 8.27
CA HIS A 702 -15.69 16.31 7.69
C HIS A 702 -15.83 15.24 8.76
N LEU A 703 -14.97 15.21 9.77
CA LEU A 703 -14.93 14.14 10.75
C LEU A 703 -14.83 14.69 12.17
N HIS A 704 -15.88 14.54 12.97
CA HIS A 704 -15.99 15.10 14.32
C HIS A 704 -16.28 14.01 15.36
N PRO A 705 -15.25 13.27 15.81
CA PRO A 705 -15.33 12.44 16.99
C PRO A 705 -15.30 13.33 18.24
N ILE A 706 -16.43 13.38 18.94
CA ILE A 706 -16.62 14.17 20.15
C ILE A 706 -16.93 13.28 21.35
N TYR A 707 -16.28 13.51 22.50
CA TYR A 707 -16.38 12.64 23.68
C TYR A 707 -16.05 11.17 23.41
N CYS A 708 -15.15 10.92 22.46
CA CYS A 708 -14.77 9.57 22.04
C CYS A 708 -13.52 9.08 22.77
N SER A 709 -13.34 7.76 22.84
CA SER A 709 -12.14 7.13 23.38
C SER A 709 -11.64 5.98 22.50
N ASN A 710 -10.32 5.78 22.45
CA ASN A 710 -9.68 4.72 21.66
C ASN A 710 -10.06 4.84 20.17
N VAL A 711 -9.62 5.92 19.55
CA VAL A 711 -9.98 6.31 18.19
C VAL A 711 -8.80 6.09 17.25
N VAL A 712 -8.98 5.31 16.19
CA VAL A 712 -7.99 5.10 15.12
C VAL A 712 -8.53 5.65 13.81
N ILE A 713 -7.82 6.58 13.20
CA ILE A 713 -8.13 7.17 11.90
C ILE A 713 -6.91 6.95 10.98
N GLN A 714 -6.99 5.99 10.05
CA GLN A 714 -5.83 5.58 9.24
C GLN A 714 -6.14 5.47 7.74
N GLY A 715 -5.28 6.02 6.89
CA GLY A 715 -5.44 5.88 5.43
C GLY A 715 -6.64 6.67 4.87
N VAL A 716 -7.02 7.77 5.53
CA VAL A 716 -8.17 8.60 5.14
C VAL A 716 -7.72 9.73 4.20
N THR A 717 -8.50 9.97 3.15
CA THR A 717 -8.33 11.11 2.25
C THR A 717 -9.49 12.09 2.42
N ILE A 718 -9.21 13.37 2.66
CA ILE A 718 -10.24 14.42 2.79
C ILE A 718 -10.03 15.47 1.71
N LEU A 719 -11.10 15.80 0.98
CA LEU A 719 -11.07 16.76 -0.13
C LEU A 719 -12.19 17.79 0.01
N ALA A 720 -11.80 19.04 0.26
CA ALA A 720 -12.69 20.18 0.20
C ALA A 720 -12.14 21.26 -0.73
N PRO A 721 -12.99 22.05 -1.39
CA PRO A 721 -12.53 23.24 -2.11
C PRO A 721 -11.89 24.24 -1.14
N VAL A 722 -10.71 24.74 -1.50
CA VAL A 722 -9.92 25.64 -0.62
C VAL A 722 -10.60 26.98 -0.34
N GLU A 723 -11.54 27.41 -1.19
CA GLU A 723 -12.25 28.69 -1.05
C GLU A 723 -13.47 28.63 -0.12
N VAL A 724 -13.74 27.48 0.51
CA VAL A 724 -14.93 27.25 1.34
C VAL A 724 -14.55 27.21 2.83
N PRO A 725 -15.06 28.14 3.65
CA PRO A 725 -14.72 28.21 5.06
C PRO A 725 -15.37 27.09 5.88
N ASN A 726 -14.76 26.79 7.03
CA ASN A 726 -15.15 25.76 8.01
C ASN A 726 -15.40 24.38 7.39
N THR A 727 -14.51 24.00 6.46
CA THR A 727 -14.45 22.66 5.88
C THR A 727 -13.35 21.83 6.52
N ASP A 728 -13.17 21.98 7.84
CA ASP A 728 -12.15 21.31 8.62
C ASP A 728 -12.10 19.80 8.30
N GLY A 729 -10.89 19.24 8.31
CA GLY A 729 -10.69 17.83 8.01
C GLY A 729 -11.11 16.92 9.16
N ILE A 730 -10.25 16.82 10.17
CA ILE A 730 -10.48 15.96 11.34
C ILE A 730 -10.51 16.81 12.60
N ASN A 731 -11.58 16.67 13.37
CA ASN A 731 -11.87 17.48 14.54
C ASN A 731 -12.02 16.59 15.79
N PRO A 732 -10.93 16.10 16.41
CA PRO A 732 -11.04 15.42 17.69
C PRO A 732 -11.43 16.43 18.76
N ASP A 733 -12.56 16.19 19.41
CA ASP A 733 -13.16 17.11 20.37
C ASP A 733 -13.44 16.40 21.69
N SER A 734 -12.92 16.92 22.80
CA SER A 734 -13.08 16.35 24.14
C SER A 734 -12.86 14.83 24.19
N SER A 735 -11.86 14.32 23.45
CA SER A 735 -11.68 12.88 23.15
C SER A 735 -10.30 12.36 23.57
N THR A 736 -10.16 11.06 23.87
CA THR A 736 -8.89 10.51 24.40
C THR A 736 -8.38 9.25 23.71
N ASN A 737 -7.07 9.02 23.72
CA ASN A 737 -6.39 7.89 23.08
C ASN A 737 -6.72 7.84 21.59
N ILE A 738 -6.20 8.81 20.84
CA ILE A 738 -6.51 9.00 19.43
C ILE A 738 -5.24 8.79 18.61
N TRP A 739 -5.33 8.07 17.51
CA TRP A 739 -4.25 7.85 16.56
C TRP A 739 -4.70 8.21 15.14
N ILE A 740 -4.13 9.27 14.58
CA ILE A 740 -4.37 9.75 13.22
C ILE A 740 -3.10 9.49 12.41
N GLU A 741 -3.18 8.62 11.40
CA GLU A 741 -2.00 8.21 10.63
C GLU A 741 -2.25 8.01 9.14
N ASP A 742 -1.27 8.33 8.29
CA ASP A 742 -1.38 8.13 6.83
C ASP A 742 -2.57 8.87 6.20
N VAL A 743 -2.73 10.15 6.58
CA VAL A 743 -3.87 10.96 6.17
C VAL A 743 -3.44 12.02 5.15
N TYR A 744 -4.27 12.22 4.12
CA TYR A 744 -4.12 13.28 3.13
C TYR A 744 -5.31 14.23 3.18
N ILE A 745 -5.10 15.53 3.40
CA ILE A 745 -6.16 16.51 3.56
C ILE A 745 -5.95 17.70 2.62
N VAL A 746 -6.97 18.03 1.84
CA VAL A 746 -7.16 19.35 1.23
C VAL A 746 -8.38 19.97 1.88
N SER A 747 -8.21 21.13 2.52
CA SER A 747 -9.28 21.83 3.22
C SER A 747 -9.28 23.32 2.88
N GLY A 748 -10.46 23.94 2.93
CA GLY A 748 -10.58 25.41 2.94
C GLY A 748 -10.44 26.02 4.35
N ASP A 749 -10.29 25.18 5.38
CA ASP A 749 -10.04 25.58 6.76
C ASP A 749 -9.00 24.63 7.40
N ASP A 750 -8.99 24.46 8.72
CA ASP A 750 -7.99 23.67 9.44
C ASP A 750 -7.96 22.18 8.97
N CYS A 751 -6.78 21.65 8.63
CA CYS A 751 -6.66 20.23 8.24
C CYS A 751 -6.99 19.29 9.40
N ILE A 752 -6.37 19.52 10.56
CA ILE A 752 -6.74 18.89 11.83
C ILE A 752 -7.02 20.00 12.85
N ALA A 753 -8.21 19.99 13.46
CA ALA A 753 -8.63 20.98 14.45
C ALA A 753 -8.96 20.31 15.78
N VAL A 754 -8.03 20.36 16.74
CA VAL A 754 -8.18 19.77 18.07
C VAL A 754 -8.97 20.73 18.96
N LYS A 755 -10.04 20.21 19.57
CA LYS A 755 -11.01 20.99 20.37
C LYS A 755 -11.35 20.29 21.69
N SER A 756 -11.99 21.02 22.60
CA SER A 756 -12.52 20.51 23.87
C SER A 756 -13.55 21.47 24.48
N GLY A 757 -14.48 21.96 23.66
CA GLY A 757 -15.55 22.86 24.11
C GLY A 757 -15.15 24.33 24.27
N TRP A 758 -16.16 25.18 24.48
CA TRP A 758 -16.05 26.64 24.34
C TRP A 758 -16.44 27.36 25.65
N ASP A 759 -15.55 28.22 26.14
CA ASP A 759 -15.71 29.12 27.30
C ASP A 759 -16.27 28.41 28.54
N GLU A 760 -17.19 29.02 29.27
CA GLU A 760 -17.79 28.49 30.49
C GLU A 760 -18.47 27.12 30.28
N TYR A 761 -18.96 26.84 29.07
CA TYR A 761 -19.55 25.55 28.72
C TYR A 761 -18.50 24.45 28.67
N GLY A 762 -17.36 24.71 28.02
CA GLY A 762 -16.24 23.78 27.97
C GLY A 762 -15.56 23.61 29.33
N ILE A 763 -15.39 24.71 30.08
CA ILE A 763 -14.88 24.68 31.47
C ILE A 763 -15.78 23.80 32.34
N LYS A 764 -17.10 23.96 32.24
CA LYS A 764 -18.07 23.20 33.03
C LYS A 764 -18.06 21.71 32.69
N VAL A 765 -17.91 21.35 31.43
CA VAL A 765 -17.80 19.94 31.00
C VAL A 765 -16.47 19.35 31.44
N GLY A 766 -15.36 20.10 31.29
CA GLY A 766 -14.06 19.74 31.84
C GLY A 766 -13.43 18.47 31.27
N ILE A 767 -13.81 18.07 30.05
CA ILE A 767 -13.26 16.89 29.36
C ILE A 767 -12.23 17.36 28.34
N PRO A 768 -10.93 17.03 28.51
CA PRO A 768 -9.91 17.45 27.57
C PRO A 768 -9.87 16.55 26.32
N THR A 769 -9.30 17.07 25.23
CA THR A 769 -8.73 16.19 24.20
C THR A 769 -7.30 15.82 24.58
N GLN A 770 -7.02 14.53 24.74
CA GLN A 770 -5.71 14.10 25.25
C GLN A 770 -5.21 12.74 24.75
N HIS A 771 -3.89 12.53 24.79
CA HIS A 771 -3.24 11.32 24.27
C HIS A 771 -3.52 11.16 22.77
N LEU A 772 -3.12 12.16 21.99
CA LEU A 772 -3.37 12.25 20.55
C LEU A 772 -2.06 12.10 19.78
N VAL A 773 -1.98 11.11 18.89
CA VAL A 773 -0.88 10.94 17.93
C VAL A 773 -1.34 11.35 16.54
N ILE A 774 -0.54 12.19 15.87
CA ILE A 774 -0.71 12.58 14.47
C ILE A 774 0.59 12.21 13.75
N ARG A 775 0.55 11.26 12.82
CA ARG A 775 1.75 10.78 12.11
C ARG A 775 1.54 10.68 10.59
N ARG A 776 2.55 11.03 9.79
CA ARG A 776 2.50 10.91 8.30
C ARG A 776 1.28 11.61 7.70
N LEU A 777 1.10 12.88 8.06
CA LEU A 777 0.04 13.76 7.55
C LEU A 777 0.56 14.57 6.34
N THR A 778 -0.21 14.59 5.26
CA THR A 778 -0.05 15.58 4.18
C THR A 778 -1.23 16.55 4.17
N CYS A 779 -0.97 17.85 4.27
CA CYS A 779 -2.00 18.89 4.33
C CYS A 779 -1.81 19.99 3.28
N ILE A 780 -2.92 20.43 2.69
CA ILE A 780 -3.04 21.63 1.86
C ILE A 780 -4.24 22.44 2.38
N SER A 781 -3.97 23.65 2.90
CA SER A 781 -4.98 24.57 3.44
C SER A 781 -4.52 26.03 3.33
N PRO A 782 -4.69 26.66 2.16
CA PRO A 782 -4.07 27.97 1.85
C PRO A 782 -4.50 29.10 2.79
N HIS A 783 -5.65 28.95 3.45
CA HIS A 783 -6.26 29.98 4.28
C HIS A 783 -6.32 29.62 5.78
N SER A 784 -5.76 28.47 6.20
CA SER A 784 -5.83 28.04 7.61
C SER A 784 -4.67 27.16 8.05
N ALA A 785 -4.81 26.42 9.16
CA ALA A 785 -3.71 25.67 9.77
C ALA A 785 -3.59 24.22 9.28
N THR A 786 -2.36 23.71 9.33
CA THR A 786 -2.09 22.26 9.21
C THR A 786 -2.63 21.52 10.42
N ILE A 787 -2.30 22.01 11.62
CA ILE A 787 -2.86 21.53 12.89
C ILE A 787 -3.24 22.75 13.70
N ALA A 788 -4.53 22.91 13.98
CA ALA A 788 -5.05 23.91 14.91
C ALA A 788 -5.33 23.28 16.27
N LEU A 789 -4.91 23.95 17.32
CA LEU A 789 -5.22 23.64 18.72
C LEU A 789 -6.07 24.81 19.25
N GLY A 790 -7.37 24.57 19.41
CA GLY A 790 -8.36 25.59 19.75
C GLY A 790 -9.08 26.20 18.53
N SER A 791 -9.82 27.30 18.67
CA SER A 791 -10.00 28.11 19.88
C SER A 791 -10.94 27.51 20.91
N GLU A 792 -11.80 26.57 20.53
CA GLU A 792 -12.69 25.84 21.45
C GLU A 792 -11.88 24.81 22.24
N MET A 793 -11.12 25.24 23.25
CA MET A 793 -10.16 24.43 24.02
C MET A 793 -10.43 24.39 25.53
N SER A 794 -11.60 24.85 25.95
CA SER A 794 -11.90 25.25 27.32
C SER A 794 -11.95 24.08 28.32
N GLY A 795 -12.19 22.86 27.85
CA GLY A 795 -12.07 21.62 28.62
C GLY A 795 -10.63 21.09 28.73
N GLY A 796 -9.69 21.67 27.98
CA GLY A 796 -8.26 21.34 27.96
C GLY A 796 -7.81 20.58 26.71
N ILE A 797 -6.55 20.77 26.30
CA ILE A 797 -5.88 19.97 25.28
C ILE A 797 -4.51 19.58 25.84
N GLN A 798 -4.18 18.29 25.89
CA GLN A 798 -2.88 17.85 26.39
C GLN A 798 -2.32 16.59 25.75
N ASP A 799 -1.00 16.41 25.82
CA ASP A 799 -0.30 15.23 25.30
C ASP A 799 -0.64 14.96 23.82
N VAL A 800 -0.35 15.97 22.99
CA VAL A 800 -0.50 15.91 21.52
C VAL A 800 0.87 15.70 20.90
N ARG A 801 1.04 14.60 20.18
CA ARG A 801 2.30 14.18 19.56
C ARG A 801 2.15 14.17 18.05
N ALA A 802 2.73 15.15 17.38
CA ALA A 802 2.71 15.27 15.92
C ALA A 802 4.08 14.99 15.32
N GLU A 803 4.18 14.06 14.37
CA GLU A 803 5.45 13.78 13.69
C GLU A 803 5.30 13.39 12.22
N ASP A 804 6.36 13.62 11.44
CA ASP A 804 6.39 13.31 10.00
C ASP A 804 5.26 14.03 9.23
N ILE A 805 5.23 15.36 9.35
CA ILE A 805 4.17 16.20 8.78
C ILE A 805 4.69 16.90 7.52
N THR A 806 3.96 16.79 6.42
CA THR A 806 4.19 17.54 5.18
C THR A 806 3.06 18.54 4.96
N ALA A 807 3.36 19.84 4.99
CA ALA A 807 2.39 20.88 4.71
C ALA A 807 2.76 21.63 3.43
N ILE A 808 1.83 21.78 2.51
CA ILE A 808 2.04 22.43 1.21
C ILE A 808 0.99 23.51 1.03
N ASN A 809 1.43 24.75 0.81
CA ASN A 809 0.54 25.90 0.61
C ASN A 809 -0.49 26.01 1.76
N THR A 810 0.02 26.23 2.97
CA THR A 810 -0.80 26.37 4.19
C THR A 810 -0.62 27.75 4.80
N GLU A 811 -1.65 28.34 5.43
CA GLU A 811 -1.45 29.63 6.09
C GLU A 811 -0.51 29.47 7.29
N SER A 812 -0.71 28.42 8.10
CA SER A 812 0.19 28.11 9.20
C SER A 812 0.42 26.62 9.42
N ALA A 813 1.56 26.29 10.05
CA ALA A 813 1.84 24.91 10.46
C ALA A 813 1.00 24.52 11.69
N VAL A 814 1.55 24.64 12.90
CA VAL A 814 0.80 24.42 14.15
C VAL A 814 0.32 25.76 14.68
N ARG A 815 -1.00 25.91 14.80
CA ARG A 815 -1.67 27.13 15.24
C ARG A 815 -2.34 26.93 16.59
N ILE A 816 -1.95 27.69 17.62
CA ILE A 816 -2.60 27.69 18.93
C ILE A 816 -3.49 28.93 19.04
N LYS A 817 -4.77 28.73 19.37
CA LYS A 817 -5.79 29.78 19.43
C LYS A 817 -6.43 29.81 20.82
N THR A 818 -6.43 30.96 21.48
CA THR A 818 -7.18 31.22 22.72
C THR A 818 -7.51 32.71 22.86
N ALA A 819 -8.30 33.07 23.87
CA ALA A 819 -8.76 34.42 24.20
C ALA A 819 -9.11 34.51 25.71
N PRO A 820 -9.08 35.70 26.33
CA PRO A 820 -9.67 35.86 27.67
C PRO A 820 -11.13 35.43 27.66
N GLY A 821 -11.56 34.60 28.61
CA GLY A 821 -12.87 33.93 28.56
C GLY A 821 -12.79 32.42 28.36
N ARG A 822 -11.74 31.95 27.68
CA ARG A 822 -11.60 30.54 27.32
C ARG A 822 -11.32 29.63 28.53
N GLY A 823 -10.55 30.10 29.50
CA GLY A 823 -10.04 29.27 30.60
C GLY A 823 -9.30 28.01 30.11
N GLY A 824 -9.28 26.95 30.93
CA GLY A 824 -8.69 25.66 30.54
C GLY A 824 -7.17 25.71 30.29
N TYR A 825 -6.68 24.82 29.43
CA TYR A 825 -5.25 24.74 29.11
C TYR A 825 -4.95 24.12 27.74
N ILE A 826 -3.85 24.52 27.11
CA ILE A 826 -3.16 23.75 26.06
C ILE A 826 -1.76 23.48 26.56
N LYS A 827 -1.45 22.22 26.85
CA LYS A 827 -0.12 21.86 27.36
C LYS A 827 0.42 20.54 26.83
N ASP A 828 1.71 20.30 27.01
CA ASP A 828 2.35 19.03 26.60
C ASP A 828 2.12 18.74 25.11
N ILE A 829 2.51 19.71 24.28
CA ILE A 829 2.40 19.63 22.82
C ILE A 829 3.79 19.34 22.27
N PHE A 830 3.94 18.25 21.53
CA PHE A 830 5.21 17.76 21.03
C PHE A 830 5.14 17.58 19.51
N VAL A 831 5.97 18.32 18.79
CA VAL A 831 5.95 18.34 17.33
C VAL A 831 7.37 18.07 16.82
N ARG A 832 7.54 17.09 15.94
CA ARG A 832 8.85 16.83 15.31
C ARG A 832 8.80 16.50 13.82
N ARG A 833 9.89 16.76 13.09
CA ARG A 833 10.05 16.39 11.67
C ARG A 833 8.93 16.95 10.80
N MET A 834 8.88 18.27 10.71
CA MET A 834 7.96 18.98 9.82
C MET A 834 8.68 19.43 8.55
N THR A 835 8.12 19.10 7.39
CA THR A 835 8.53 19.65 6.09
C THR A 835 7.43 20.56 5.55
N LEU A 836 7.74 21.84 5.46
CA LEU A 836 6.77 22.90 5.24
C LEU A 836 7.11 23.66 3.94
N LYS A 837 6.16 23.78 3.01
CA LYS A 837 6.40 24.44 1.73
C LYS A 837 5.33 25.47 1.44
N THR A 838 5.75 26.72 1.23
CA THR A 838 4.88 27.86 0.95
C THR A 838 3.89 28.10 2.09
N MET A 839 4.22 29.03 2.99
CA MET A 839 3.32 29.38 4.09
C MET A 839 3.47 30.79 4.61
N LYS A 840 2.43 31.27 5.29
CA LYS A 840 2.45 32.60 5.89
C LYS A 840 3.13 32.61 7.25
N TYR A 841 2.80 31.67 8.14
CA TYR A 841 3.35 31.56 9.50
C TYR A 841 3.86 30.14 9.80
N VAL A 842 5.12 29.98 10.22
CA VAL A 842 5.58 28.66 10.70
C VAL A 842 5.08 28.42 12.12
N PHE A 843 5.32 29.36 13.03
CA PHE A 843 4.85 29.28 14.41
C PHE A 843 3.78 30.35 14.66
N TRP A 844 2.55 29.94 14.99
CA TRP A 844 1.49 30.89 15.29
C TRP A 844 0.76 30.54 16.58
N ILE A 845 0.84 31.44 17.55
CA ILE A 845 0.09 31.41 18.80
C ILE A 845 -0.63 32.75 18.96
N SER A 846 -1.92 32.73 19.28
CA SER A 846 -2.70 33.94 19.57
C SER A 846 -3.56 33.76 20.81
N GLY A 847 -3.37 34.65 21.78
CA GLY A 847 -4.20 34.83 22.97
C GLY A 847 -5.30 35.87 22.81
N ALA A 848 -5.56 36.37 21.60
CA ALA A 848 -6.56 37.42 21.32
C ALA A 848 -7.59 36.97 20.27
N TYR A 849 -7.87 35.66 20.19
CA TYR A 849 -8.82 35.08 19.24
C TYR A 849 -10.28 35.26 19.74
N ASN A 850 -10.71 36.51 19.92
CA ASN A 850 -11.88 36.99 20.69
C ASN A 850 -13.25 36.69 20.07
N SER A 851 -13.50 35.43 19.71
CA SER A 851 -14.84 34.92 19.40
C SER A 851 -15.42 34.24 20.64
N HIS A 852 -16.68 34.50 21.00
CA HIS A 852 -17.40 33.90 22.14
C HIS A 852 -18.79 33.44 21.68
N PRO A 853 -19.39 32.38 22.28
CA PRO A 853 -20.67 31.86 21.84
C PRO A 853 -21.82 32.81 22.22
N ASP A 854 -21.65 33.53 23.33
CA ASP A 854 -22.54 34.55 23.86
C ASP A 854 -21.76 35.50 24.79
N ASN A 855 -22.46 36.34 25.57
CA ASN A 855 -21.86 37.33 26.48
C ASN A 855 -21.70 36.83 27.93
N GLY A 856 -21.94 35.54 28.20
CA GLY A 856 -21.95 34.93 29.54
C GLY A 856 -20.57 34.50 30.07
N TYR A 857 -19.54 34.51 29.21
CA TYR A 857 -18.19 34.10 29.57
C TYR A 857 -17.56 35.01 30.62
N ASP A 858 -16.69 34.44 31.47
CA ASP A 858 -15.89 35.22 32.42
C ASP A 858 -14.65 35.79 31.72
N PRO A 859 -14.57 37.11 31.45
CA PRO A 859 -13.43 37.70 30.75
C PRO A 859 -12.09 37.56 31.51
N ASN A 860 -12.11 37.17 32.78
CA ASN A 860 -10.92 36.91 33.58
C ASN A 860 -10.45 35.45 33.51
N ALA A 861 -11.21 34.56 32.88
CA ALA A 861 -10.82 33.16 32.69
C ALA A 861 -9.75 33.06 31.59
N LEU A 862 -8.48 33.05 32.01
CA LEU A 862 -7.32 32.92 31.12
C LEU A 862 -6.93 31.45 30.94
N ALA A 863 -6.55 31.08 29.71
CA ALA A 863 -6.07 29.74 29.40
C ALA A 863 -4.58 29.58 29.75
N VAL A 864 -4.21 28.44 30.35
CA VAL A 864 -2.80 28.11 30.58
C VAL A 864 -2.20 27.47 29.32
N ILE A 865 -1.20 28.12 28.73
CA ILE A 865 -0.45 27.55 27.60
C ILE A 865 0.97 27.23 28.08
N ASN A 866 1.34 25.95 28.08
CA ASN A 866 2.59 25.49 28.68
C ASN A 866 3.22 24.29 27.95
N ASN A 867 4.55 24.16 27.97
CA ASN A 867 5.27 22.98 27.45
C ASN A 867 4.96 22.65 25.98
N ILE A 868 5.30 23.58 25.09
CA ILE A 868 5.09 23.48 23.64
C ILE A 868 6.44 23.27 22.98
N ASN A 869 6.67 22.10 22.37
CA ASN A 869 7.96 21.68 21.85
C ASN A 869 7.89 21.48 20.33
N TYR A 870 8.80 22.13 19.61
CA TYR A 870 9.01 21.99 18.18
C TYR A 870 10.44 21.53 17.89
N ILE A 871 10.59 20.44 17.15
CA ILE A 871 11.88 19.79 16.84
C ILE A 871 11.97 19.51 15.34
N ASP A 872 13.13 19.75 14.72
CA ASP A 872 13.38 19.37 13.31
C ASP A 872 12.31 19.94 12.35
N VAL A 873 12.21 21.27 12.31
CA VAL A 873 11.27 21.98 11.42
C VAL A 873 12.03 22.55 10.24
N VAL A 874 11.70 22.13 9.02
CA VAL A 874 12.26 22.70 7.79
C VAL A 874 11.13 23.35 7.02
N ALA A 875 11.26 24.65 6.75
CA ALA A 875 10.25 25.42 6.02
C ALA A 875 10.87 26.21 4.88
N ASP A 876 10.24 26.14 3.71
CA ASP A 876 10.64 26.90 2.53
C ASP A 876 9.52 27.83 2.05
N ASN A 877 9.93 28.98 1.49
CA ASN A 877 9.02 29.99 0.94
C ASN A 877 8.04 30.55 1.99
N VAL A 878 8.60 31.06 3.10
CA VAL A 878 7.84 31.56 4.27
C VAL A 878 7.74 33.09 4.29
N THR A 879 6.55 33.63 4.57
CA THR A 879 6.34 35.09 4.65
C THR A 879 6.69 35.68 6.02
N ILE A 880 6.30 35.01 7.11
CA ILE A 880 6.56 35.39 8.51
C ILE A 880 6.98 34.12 9.27
N THR A 881 8.09 34.16 9.98
CA THR A 881 8.61 32.99 10.70
C THR A 881 7.75 32.66 11.93
N GLY A 882 7.50 33.64 12.81
CA GLY A 882 6.73 33.43 14.03
C GLY A 882 5.88 34.62 14.44
N SER A 883 4.64 34.33 14.86
CA SER A 883 3.75 35.28 15.52
C SER A 883 3.21 34.64 16.80
N LEU A 884 3.76 35.02 17.95
CA LEU A 884 3.52 34.39 19.24
C LEU A 884 3.02 35.45 20.23
N ASP A 885 1.71 35.56 20.35
CA ASP A 885 1.05 36.58 21.17
C ASP A 885 0.29 35.92 22.31
N GLY A 886 0.77 36.10 23.54
CA GLY A 886 0.17 35.62 24.77
C GLY A 886 -0.30 36.75 25.69
N TYR A 887 -0.88 36.41 26.84
CA TYR A 887 -1.48 37.44 27.70
C TYR A 887 -0.41 38.29 28.37
N ALA A 888 -0.66 39.61 28.42
CA ALA A 888 0.26 40.55 29.07
C ALA A 888 0.44 40.29 30.58
N LYS A 889 -0.58 39.78 31.26
CA LYS A 889 -0.58 39.51 32.72
C LYS A 889 -0.36 38.04 33.09
N ASP A 890 -0.45 37.13 32.13
CA ASP A 890 -0.29 35.68 32.33
C ASP A 890 0.38 35.04 31.09
N PRO A 891 1.71 35.20 30.94
CA PRO A 891 2.41 34.80 29.73
C PRO A 891 2.31 33.31 29.40
N PHE A 892 2.33 32.97 28.11
CA PHE A 892 2.46 31.57 27.68
C PHE A 892 3.88 31.08 27.88
N THR A 893 4.07 29.96 28.58
CA THR A 893 5.39 29.54 29.08
C THR A 893 5.83 28.19 28.49
N GLY A 894 7.11 27.84 28.67
CA GLY A 894 7.62 26.53 28.26
C GLY A 894 7.58 26.27 26.75
N ILE A 895 7.67 27.33 25.94
CA ILE A 895 7.84 27.19 24.49
C ILE A 895 9.30 26.80 24.21
N CYS A 896 9.53 25.74 23.46
CA CYS A 896 10.85 25.27 23.09
C CYS A 896 10.91 24.99 21.58
N ILE A 897 11.86 25.63 20.89
CA ILE A 897 12.09 25.42 19.45
C ILE A 897 13.54 24.96 19.24
N TYR A 898 13.73 23.74 18.74
CA TYR A 898 15.03 23.15 18.47
C TYR A 898 15.16 22.73 17.02
N ASN A 899 16.29 23.08 16.40
CA ASN A 899 16.65 22.68 15.04
C ASN A 899 15.57 23.05 14.01
N ALA A 900 15.35 24.35 13.82
CA ALA A 900 14.36 24.87 12.88
C ALA A 900 15.03 25.76 11.82
N THR A 901 14.91 25.38 10.55
CA THR A 901 15.46 26.13 9.41
C THR A 901 14.32 26.64 8.53
N ILE A 902 14.19 27.96 8.45
CA ILE A 902 13.11 28.64 7.71
C ILE A 902 13.71 29.50 6.61
N THR A 903 13.49 29.11 5.37
CA THR A 903 13.84 29.87 4.16
C THR A 903 12.70 30.85 3.82
N LEU A 904 13.03 32.14 3.79
CA LEU A 904 12.07 33.21 3.56
C LEU A 904 11.67 33.33 2.07
N SER A 905 10.44 33.76 1.82
CA SER A 905 9.94 34.08 0.48
C SER A 905 10.43 35.45 -0.01
N GLU A 906 10.37 35.70 -1.32
CA GLU A 906 10.67 37.02 -1.89
C GLU A 906 9.74 38.14 -1.37
N THR A 907 8.56 37.76 -0.87
CA THR A 907 7.54 38.68 -0.33
C THR A 907 7.52 38.71 1.20
N ALA A 908 8.56 38.16 1.85
CA ALA A 908 8.67 38.08 3.30
C ALA A 908 8.58 39.46 3.97
N LYS A 909 7.92 39.51 5.13
CA LYS A 909 7.80 40.75 5.91
C LYS A 909 9.13 41.10 6.59
N LYS A 910 9.33 42.39 6.90
CA LYS A 910 10.53 42.83 7.64
C LYS A 910 10.58 42.24 9.05
N LEU A 911 9.46 42.27 9.77
CA LEU A 911 9.34 41.66 11.09
C LEU A 911 9.05 40.15 10.93
N GLN A 912 10.05 39.32 11.23
CA GLN A 912 9.96 37.87 11.09
C GLN A 912 9.45 37.17 12.36
N TRP A 913 9.77 37.72 13.52
CA TRP A 913 9.32 37.22 14.82
C TRP A 913 8.57 38.34 15.55
N ASN A 914 7.27 38.15 15.77
CA ASN A 914 6.46 39.02 16.61
C ASN A 914 6.10 38.27 17.88
N CYS A 915 6.68 38.67 19.02
CA CYS A 915 6.54 37.96 20.29
C CYS A 915 6.09 38.90 21.40
N THR A 916 5.00 38.56 22.07
CA THR A 916 4.42 39.33 23.18
C THR A 916 3.83 38.37 24.20
N GLY A 917 4.02 38.61 25.50
CA GLY A 917 3.39 37.80 26.54
C GLY A 917 3.73 36.31 26.46
N ILE A 918 4.95 35.95 26.05
CA ILE A 918 5.44 34.57 26.00
C ILE A 918 6.79 34.41 26.72
N GLN A 919 7.14 33.18 27.06
CA GLN A 919 8.43 32.80 27.62
C GLN A 919 8.83 31.40 27.15
N GLY A 920 10.08 31.26 26.69
CA GLY A 920 10.59 29.98 26.25
C GLY A 920 12.08 29.98 26.00
N VAL A 921 12.54 29.05 25.17
CA VAL A 921 13.93 28.91 24.73
C VAL A 921 13.97 28.49 23.26
N SER A 922 15.08 28.79 22.60
CA SER A 922 15.36 28.29 21.26
C SER A 922 16.78 27.73 21.16
N ASN A 923 17.03 26.86 20.18
CA ASN A 923 18.39 26.44 19.84
C ASN A 923 18.46 26.00 18.38
N LYS A 924 19.50 26.40 17.65
CA LYS A 924 19.67 26.12 16.21
C LYS A 924 18.44 26.50 15.39
N VAL A 925 17.94 27.72 15.60
CA VAL A 925 16.78 28.26 14.87
C VAL A 925 17.26 29.36 13.94
N THR A 926 16.81 29.33 12.69
CA THR A 926 17.13 30.35 11.67
C THR A 926 15.87 30.68 10.88
N PRO A 927 15.47 31.97 10.77
CA PRO A 927 16.13 33.17 11.31
C PRO A 927 16.06 33.30 12.85
N GLU A 928 16.95 34.10 13.43
CA GLU A 928 17.09 34.27 14.89
C GLU A 928 15.75 34.68 15.55
N PRO A 929 15.28 33.96 16.59
CA PRO A 929 14.06 34.29 17.31
C PRO A 929 14.13 35.60 18.12
N CYS A 930 12.98 36.03 18.62
CA CYS A 930 12.85 37.16 19.55
C CYS A 930 13.49 36.90 20.92
N ASP A 931 13.79 37.96 21.68
CA ASP A 931 14.43 37.90 23.01
C ASP A 931 13.65 37.09 24.06
N LEU A 932 12.35 36.88 23.86
CA LEU A 932 11.50 36.04 24.72
C LEU A 932 11.72 34.53 24.49
N LEU A 933 12.46 34.15 23.45
CA LEU A 933 12.90 32.81 23.11
C LEU A 933 14.44 32.76 22.97
N PRO A 934 15.19 33.12 24.03
CA PRO A 934 16.64 33.25 23.95
C PRO A 934 17.29 31.91 23.56
N GLN A 935 18.40 32.01 22.84
CA GLN A 935 19.17 30.83 22.47
C GLN A 935 19.81 30.20 23.70
N LYS A 936 19.51 28.92 23.99
CA LYS A 936 20.12 28.16 25.08
C LYS A 936 20.55 26.78 24.60
N ALA A 937 21.64 26.25 25.16
CA ALA A 937 22.10 24.87 24.91
C ALA A 937 21.22 23.84 25.65
N THR A 938 19.92 23.86 25.36
CA THR A 938 18.93 22.92 25.89
C THR A 938 18.19 22.31 24.71
N ASP A 939 18.10 20.99 24.69
CA ASP A 939 17.35 20.28 23.67
C ASP A 939 15.87 20.23 24.08
N CYS A 940 14.98 20.53 23.14
CA CYS A 940 13.55 20.36 23.36
C CYS A 940 13.21 18.88 23.48
N SER A 941 12.21 18.55 24.27
CA SER A 941 11.81 17.16 24.50
C SER A 941 10.73 16.71 23.52
N PHE A 942 10.84 15.48 23.01
CA PHE A 942 9.74 14.74 22.43
C PHE A 942 9.64 13.39 23.15
N PRO A 943 8.47 12.99 23.67
CA PRO A 943 8.36 11.74 24.41
C PRO A 943 8.68 10.51 23.55
N ASP A 944 9.61 9.67 24.00
CA ASP A 944 9.99 8.43 23.29
C ASP A 944 9.05 7.26 23.56
N ASN A 945 8.23 7.34 24.61
CA ASN A 945 7.24 6.32 24.90
C ASN A 945 6.12 6.37 23.85
N LYS A 946 5.58 5.21 23.49
CA LYS A 946 4.37 5.15 22.67
C LYS A 946 3.13 5.31 23.52
N LEU A 947 2.09 5.94 22.96
CA LEU A 947 0.76 5.91 23.56
C LEU A 947 0.12 4.53 23.34
N PRO A 948 -0.67 4.00 24.28
CA PRO A 948 -1.26 2.66 24.16
C PRO A 948 -2.03 2.42 22.85
N ILE A 949 -2.69 3.47 22.35
CA ILE A 949 -3.46 3.43 21.09
C ILE A 949 -2.59 3.08 19.87
N GLU A 950 -1.30 3.37 19.89
CA GLU A 950 -0.37 3.05 18.80
C GLU A 950 -0.07 1.54 18.67
N ASN A 951 -0.46 0.73 19.66
CA ASN A 951 -0.33 -0.72 19.62
C ASN A 951 -1.63 -1.41 19.19
N VAL A 952 -2.70 -0.66 18.90
CA VAL A 952 -3.97 -1.22 18.46
C VAL A 952 -3.88 -1.58 16.98
N HIS A 953 -4.13 -2.86 16.67
CA HIS A 953 -4.21 -3.33 15.29
C HIS A 953 -5.57 -2.99 14.68
N LEU A 954 -5.58 -2.53 13.42
CA LEU A 954 -6.82 -2.35 12.68
C LEU A 954 -7.57 -3.68 12.55
N GLU A 955 -8.87 -3.66 12.83
CA GLU A 955 -9.73 -4.80 12.51
C GLU A 955 -9.94 -4.85 11.00
N LEU A 956 -9.53 -5.96 10.40
CA LEU A 956 -9.92 -6.33 9.04
C LEU A 956 -11.31 -6.96 9.14
N VAL A 957 -12.35 -6.21 8.78
CA VAL A 957 -13.71 -6.75 8.76
C VAL A 957 -13.90 -7.58 7.48
N PRO A 958 -14.09 -8.91 7.56
CA PRO A 958 -14.43 -9.71 6.39
C PRO A 958 -15.84 -9.33 5.92
N PHE A 959 -15.95 -8.93 4.65
CA PHE A 959 -17.22 -8.55 4.03
C PHE A 959 -18.10 -9.81 3.86
N LYS A 960 -18.97 -10.13 4.83
CA LYS A 960 -20.02 -11.14 4.63
C LYS A 960 -21.11 -10.53 3.74
N LYS A 961 -21.23 -11.04 2.52
CA LYS A 961 -22.23 -10.63 1.51
C LYS A 961 -23.63 -11.13 1.88
N ASN A 962 -24.14 -10.80 3.07
CA ASN A 962 -25.51 -11.11 3.49
C ASN A 962 -26.19 -9.85 4.03
N PHE A 963 -26.78 -9.06 3.14
CA PHE A 963 -27.95 -8.25 3.46
C PHE A 963 -28.96 -8.47 2.32
N GLN A 964 -30.09 -9.09 2.66
CA GLN A 964 -31.27 -9.25 1.81
C GLN A 964 -31.94 -7.91 1.54
#